data_AF-A0A2N1VCG4-F1
#
_entry.id   AF-A0A2N1VCG4-F1
#
_cell.length_a   1.000
_cell.length_b   1.000
_cell.length_c   1.000
_cell.angle_alpha   90.00
_cell.angle_beta   90.00
_cell.angle_gamma   90.00
#
_symmetry.space_group_name_H-M   'P 1'
#
loop_
_entity.id
_entity.type
_entity.pdbx_description
1 polymer ?
#
loop_
_entity_poly.entity_id
_entity_poly.type
_entity_poly.pdbx_seq_one_letter_code
_entity_poly.pdbx_strand_id
1 'polypeptide(L)'
;MFKRPTIFLLFFIIVASSLFAQTVTSSVAVLGVSPRDAAISTTDIYTYPSTGLTNVGVGSIMYFKASVTGQKFAAPAWSITKRPSGSTSSVGTVRHIIDEYNQVVTYTPNKPGSYEITFTDGAITKSITFNAANYLGYQNTVVGGVDTKLSCNTCHSSKVADYKKTRHAVGNDEKLDGINAPTYRATCVPCHTTGNDANPTAINDGFDDLPFTFPTVIGAGNAAKAYTQFPEAMKRSNIQCESCHGPASGHLGVTTDSRMTATYDAAVCAYCHNSGTHHIYPEQWNSSAHAVATKTPSGAGRESCVRCHTAAGFAQFTAGVSTTDPYFDVTYSPLTCAACHDPHKATNKHQLRAATAQLITYNPNDVKTPTYTDVKEAGMGTMCINCHQARREANQSVDAVVSKTSSSLSNSHYGAQGDMLFSNNMLELGGVKLAVSNHKGAAVDACVRCHMYSQNALTGSTVNLWGGHSFSMSTPKKDTNGNYLTGIDGRRLRDKDNMDACAQCHGSTFGGSFDEVKFFFNGNGDHDNNGIVEGLQKEVKGMIIKIMDRLATTIPGVTRSTSTGIYKDDGTFVGFPNTSQTWSKTQLSAYWNAYIAYADHSGGIHNPKYIISGLRGAMAALGVPTAVEQEESIPSTYALYQNYPNPFNPTTRIKFSLPNNGHVRITIYDAVGREVETLVNSDLAAGTHNVEWTAKNMASGIYLYRIQTGNFVKVNKMLLVK
;
A
#
# COMPACT_ATOMS: atom_id res chain seq x y z
N MET A 1 -16.01 -63.47 55.03
CA MET A 1 -15.42 -62.12 55.17
C MET A 1 -14.84 -61.71 53.81
N PHE A 2 -15.66 -61.11 52.92
CA PHE A 2 -15.34 -60.99 51.49
C PHE A 2 -15.43 -59.54 50.98
N LYS A 3 -14.43 -59.17 50.16
CA LYS A 3 -14.41 -58.16 49.07
C LYS A 3 -15.18 -56.84 49.31
N ARG A 4 -14.44 -55.74 49.54
CA ARG A 4 -14.90 -54.37 49.24
C ARG A 4 -14.75 -54.10 47.73
N PRO A 5 -15.76 -53.55 47.03
CA PRO A 5 -15.64 -53.20 45.62
C PRO A 5 -15.02 -51.82 45.41
N THR A 6 -14.26 -51.68 44.33
CA THR A 6 -13.70 -50.41 43.85
C THR A 6 -14.80 -49.56 43.21
N ILE A 7 -15.03 -48.34 43.71
CA ILE A 7 -15.94 -47.38 43.06
C ILE A 7 -15.13 -46.51 42.11
N PHE A 8 -15.31 -46.71 40.80
CA PHE A 8 -14.85 -45.78 39.77
C PHE A 8 -15.77 -44.57 39.73
N LEU A 9 -15.28 -43.38 40.09
CA LEU A 9 -15.96 -42.12 39.79
C LEU A 9 -15.73 -41.78 38.31
N LEU A 10 -16.73 -42.00 37.46
CA LEU A 10 -16.77 -41.37 36.14
C LEU A 10 -17.13 -39.88 36.28
N PHE A 11 -16.12 -39.02 36.20
CA PHE A 11 -16.35 -37.61 35.91
C PHE A 11 -16.78 -37.47 34.44
N PHE A 12 -18.08 -37.31 34.21
CA PHE A 12 -18.59 -36.84 32.93
C PHE A 12 -18.16 -35.37 32.75
N ILE A 13 -17.11 -35.15 31.95
CA ILE A 13 -16.79 -33.80 31.45
C ILE A 13 -17.88 -33.47 30.42
N ILE A 14 -18.89 -32.72 30.85
CA ILE A 14 -19.81 -32.06 29.93
C ILE A 14 -19.00 -30.98 29.22
N VAL A 15 -18.48 -31.31 28.05
CA VAL A 15 -17.96 -30.31 27.10
C VAL A 15 -19.17 -29.52 26.61
N ALA A 16 -19.50 -28.45 27.33
CA ALA A 16 -20.41 -27.44 26.85
C ALA A 16 -19.75 -26.73 25.66
N SER A 17 -19.92 -27.29 24.47
CA SER A 17 -19.66 -26.59 23.22
C SER A 17 -20.60 -25.39 23.18
N SER A 18 -20.10 -24.23 23.60
CA SER A 18 -20.72 -22.96 23.32
C SER A 18 -20.75 -22.77 21.81
N LEU A 19 -21.85 -23.20 21.20
CA LEU A 19 -22.28 -22.79 19.88
C LEU A 19 -22.44 -21.26 19.94
N PHE A 20 -21.36 -20.55 19.63
CA PHE A 20 -21.41 -19.13 19.33
C PHE A 20 -22.34 -18.97 18.14
N ALA A 21 -23.58 -18.58 18.40
CA ALA A 21 -24.55 -18.28 17.36
C ALA A 21 -23.93 -17.23 16.44
N GLN A 22 -23.69 -17.61 15.19
CA GLN A 22 -23.01 -16.74 14.24
C GLN A 22 -23.90 -15.52 14.00
N THR A 23 -23.44 -14.34 14.40
CA THR A 23 -24.24 -13.11 14.31
C THR A 23 -24.63 -12.84 12.88
N VAL A 24 -25.93 -12.93 12.59
CA VAL A 24 -26.45 -12.60 11.25
C VAL A 24 -26.42 -11.09 11.06
N THR A 25 -25.74 -10.64 10.01
CA THR A 25 -25.74 -9.22 9.59
C THR A 25 -26.26 -9.12 8.17
N SER A 26 -26.91 -8.00 7.85
CA SER A 26 -27.54 -7.78 6.55
C SER A 26 -27.50 -6.31 6.12
N SER A 27 -27.33 -6.08 4.82
CA SER A 27 -27.28 -4.74 4.21
C SER A 27 -27.93 -4.71 2.83
N VAL A 28 -28.39 -3.51 2.45
CA VAL A 28 -28.75 -3.14 1.07
C VAL A 28 -28.00 -1.85 0.75
N ALA A 29 -27.32 -1.81 -0.39
CA ALA A 29 -26.58 -0.65 -0.86
C ALA A 29 -26.75 -0.47 -2.37
N VAL A 30 -26.56 0.76 -2.86
CA VAL A 30 -26.34 0.99 -4.30
C VAL A 30 -24.97 0.39 -4.67
N LEU A 31 -24.90 -0.26 -5.82
CA LEU A 31 -23.66 -0.77 -6.40
C LEU A 31 -23.29 0.11 -7.61
N GLY A 32 -22.11 0.71 -7.56
CA GLY A 32 -21.51 1.33 -8.73
C GLY A 32 -20.82 0.28 -9.62
N VAL A 33 -20.82 0.54 -10.92
CA VAL A 33 -20.32 -0.36 -11.96
C VAL A 33 -19.56 0.52 -12.94
N SER A 34 -18.26 0.31 -13.13
CA SER A 34 -17.51 1.13 -14.07
C SER A 34 -17.75 0.72 -15.53
N PRO A 35 -17.41 1.57 -16.52
CA PRO A 35 -17.49 1.20 -17.94
C PRO A 35 -16.67 -0.04 -18.26
N ARG A 36 -15.52 -0.25 -17.61
CA ARG A 36 -14.74 -1.48 -17.77
C ARG A 36 -15.47 -2.69 -17.20
N ASP A 37 -16.03 -2.60 -15.99
CA ASP A 37 -16.73 -3.72 -15.34
C ASP A 37 -17.94 -4.17 -16.17
N ALA A 38 -18.69 -3.21 -16.73
CA ALA A 38 -19.77 -3.50 -17.65
C ALA A 38 -19.26 -4.16 -18.94
N ALA A 39 -18.21 -3.61 -19.56
CA ALA A 39 -17.65 -4.12 -20.81
C ALA A 39 -17.01 -5.53 -20.72
N ILE A 40 -16.54 -5.95 -19.54
CA ILE A 40 -15.98 -7.29 -19.29
C ILE A 40 -16.95 -8.25 -18.59
N SER A 41 -18.16 -7.80 -18.26
CA SER A 41 -19.16 -8.63 -17.58
C SER A 41 -19.56 -9.81 -18.46
N THR A 42 -19.33 -11.02 -17.94
CA THR A 42 -19.87 -12.27 -18.50
C THR A 42 -21.30 -12.54 -18.03
N THR A 43 -21.92 -11.60 -17.31
CA THR A 43 -23.28 -11.70 -16.75
C THR A 43 -24.22 -10.69 -17.39
N ASP A 44 -25.46 -11.09 -17.67
CA ASP A 44 -26.51 -10.25 -18.28
C ASP A 44 -27.02 -9.10 -17.37
N ILE A 45 -26.39 -8.85 -16.21
CA ILE A 45 -26.77 -7.77 -15.30
C ILE A 45 -26.01 -6.48 -15.59
N TYR A 46 -24.68 -6.51 -15.62
CA TYR A 46 -23.86 -5.30 -15.72
C TYR A 46 -23.76 -4.81 -17.17
N THR A 47 -24.92 -4.57 -17.79
CA THR A 47 -25.06 -4.10 -19.18
C THR A 47 -24.67 -2.65 -19.36
N TYR A 48 -24.76 -1.82 -18.31
CA TYR A 48 -24.42 -0.41 -18.36
C TYR A 48 -23.62 0.01 -17.10
N PRO A 49 -22.68 0.96 -17.22
CA PRO A 49 -22.05 1.57 -16.05
C PRO A 49 -23.04 2.36 -15.18
N SER A 50 -22.75 2.42 -13.88
CA SER A 50 -23.50 3.10 -12.83
C SER A 50 -22.52 3.82 -11.91
N THR A 51 -22.83 5.06 -11.54
CA THR A 51 -22.00 5.87 -10.64
C THR A 51 -22.00 5.36 -9.19
N GLY A 52 -22.96 4.51 -8.81
CA GLY A 52 -23.15 4.07 -7.42
C GLY A 52 -23.79 5.11 -6.49
N LEU A 53 -24.27 6.23 -7.04
CA LEU A 53 -24.87 7.31 -6.24
C LEU A 53 -26.30 6.99 -5.80
N THR A 54 -26.73 7.58 -4.68
CA THR A 54 -28.12 7.58 -4.22
C THR A 54 -28.96 8.70 -4.86
N ASN A 55 -28.38 9.49 -5.76
CA ASN A 55 -29.04 10.49 -6.59
C ASN A 55 -28.56 10.32 -8.04
N VAL A 56 -29.47 10.03 -8.95
CA VAL A 56 -29.15 9.68 -10.35
C VAL A 56 -30.06 10.41 -11.34
N GLY A 57 -29.70 10.39 -12.62
CA GLY A 57 -30.56 10.86 -13.69
C GLY A 57 -31.86 10.05 -13.80
N VAL A 58 -32.94 10.69 -14.24
CA VAL A 58 -34.13 9.97 -14.71
C VAL A 58 -33.75 9.06 -15.89
N GLY A 59 -34.15 7.80 -15.83
CA GLY A 59 -33.81 6.79 -16.84
C GLY A 59 -32.40 6.20 -16.72
N SER A 60 -31.52 6.74 -15.85
CA SER A 60 -30.24 6.11 -15.52
C SER A 60 -30.45 4.74 -14.88
N ILE A 61 -29.59 3.76 -15.20
CA ILE A 61 -29.69 2.41 -14.61
C ILE A 61 -28.91 2.35 -13.30
N MET A 62 -29.59 1.89 -12.25
CA MET A 62 -29.04 1.65 -10.94
C MET A 62 -28.93 0.15 -10.65
N TYR A 63 -27.92 -0.23 -9.88
CA TYR A 63 -27.77 -1.56 -9.33
C TYR A 63 -27.91 -1.49 -7.82
N PHE A 64 -28.66 -2.42 -7.24
CA PHE A 64 -28.82 -2.56 -5.79
C PHE A 64 -28.35 -3.94 -5.36
N LYS A 65 -27.46 -3.98 -4.37
CA LYS A 65 -26.91 -5.22 -3.83
C LYS A 65 -27.45 -5.46 -2.41
N ALA A 66 -28.07 -6.62 -2.21
CA ALA A 66 -28.32 -7.17 -0.87
C ALA A 66 -27.17 -8.11 -0.50
N SER A 67 -26.73 -8.06 0.75
CA SER A 67 -25.71 -8.94 1.30
C SER A 67 -26.10 -9.43 2.69
N VAL A 68 -25.82 -10.71 3.00
CA VAL A 68 -25.97 -11.29 4.35
C VAL A 68 -24.68 -11.98 4.78
N THR A 69 -24.46 -12.07 6.09
CA THR A 69 -23.45 -12.98 6.67
C THR A 69 -24.09 -13.77 7.81
N GLY A 70 -23.52 -14.94 8.14
CA GLY A 70 -24.04 -15.83 9.19
C GLY A 70 -25.19 -16.76 8.78
N GLN A 71 -25.92 -16.44 7.70
CA GLN A 71 -26.89 -17.34 7.09
C GLN A 71 -26.89 -17.17 5.56
N LYS A 72 -27.32 -18.22 4.85
CA LYS A 72 -27.62 -18.18 3.41
C LYS A 72 -28.98 -17.52 3.19
N PHE A 73 -29.22 -16.94 2.01
CA PHE A 73 -30.56 -16.51 1.63
C PHE A 73 -31.53 -17.69 1.52
N ALA A 74 -32.77 -17.51 1.97
CA ALA A 74 -33.80 -18.56 1.95
C ALA A 74 -34.89 -18.29 0.91
N ALA A 75 -35.54 -17.12 0.98
CA ALA A 75 -36.57 -16.65 0.07
C ALA A 75 -36.40 -15.14 -0.20
N PRO A 76 -35.28 -14.73 -0.81
CA PRO A 76 -34.96 -13.32 -1.03
C PRO A 76 -35.93 -12.68 -2.04
N ALA A 77 -36.54 -11.58 -1.65
CA ALA A 77 -37.48 -10.81 -2.46
C ALA A 77 -37.15 -9.31 -2.44
N TRP A 78 -37.46 -8.63 -3.55
CA TRP A 78 -37.27 -7.20 -3.71
C TRP A 78 -38.59 -6.53 -4.09
N SER A 79 -38.83 -5.36 -3.51
CA SER A 79 -40.04 -4.57 -3.72
C SER A 79 -39.73 -3.08 -3.77
N ILE A 80 -40.65 -2.30 -4.36
CA ILE A 80 -40.64 -0.84 -4.29
C ILE A 80 -41.70 -0.41 -3.27
N THR A 81 -41.28 0.17 -2.15
CA THR A 81 -42.16 0.60 -1.05
C THR A 81 -42.58 2.07 -1.16
N LYS A 82 -41.78 2.88 -1.86
CA LYS A 82 -42.09 4.29 -2.15
C LYS A 82 -41.65 4.65 -3.57
N ARG A 83 -42.47 5.42 -4.29
CA ARG A 83 -42.14 6.04 -5.58
C ARG A 83 -42.93 7.34 -5.79
N PRO A 84 -42.48 8.26 -6.65
CA PRO A 84 -43.23 9.47 -6.99
C PRO A 84 -44.60 9.16 -7.62
N SER A 85 -45.55 10.09 -7.48
CA SER A 85 -46.87 9.95 -8.11
C SER A 85 -46.75 9.85 -9.63
N GLY A 86 -47.53 8.96 -10.25
CA GLY A 86 -47.45 8.68 -11.69
C GLY A 86 -46.21 7.92 -12.15
N SER A 87 -45.33 7.49 -11.23
CA SER A 87 -44.22 6.58 -11.54
C SER A 87 -44.74 5.16 -11.79
N THR A 88 -44.37 4.59 -12.94
CA THR A 88 -44.71 3.22 -13.33
C THR A 88 -43.54 2.24 -13.21
N SER A 89 -42.35 2.72 -12.84
CA SER A 89 -41.16 1.87 -12.72
C SER A 89 -41.32 0.78 -11.64
N SER A 90 -40.77 -0.39 -11.94
CA SER A 90 -40.73 -1.59 -11.09
C SER A 90 -39.29 -2.03 -10.87
N VAL A 91 -39.06 -2.89 -9.86
CA VAL A 91 -37.76 -3.56 -9.72
C VAL A 91 -37.55 -4.48 -10.91
N GLY A 92 -36.34 -4.45 -11.48
CA GLY A 92 -35.95 -5.33 -12.59
C GLY A 92 -35.95 -6.80 -12.17
N THR A 93 -35.86 -7.71 -13.14
CA THR A 93 -35.79 -9.14 -12.83
C THR A 93 -34.55 -9.44 -11.97
N VAL A 94 -34.70 -10.29 -10.96
CA VAL A 94 -33.55 -10.89 -10.26
C VAL A 94 -32.83 -11.81 -11.25
N ARG A 95 -31.73 -11.34 -11.86
CA ARG A 95 -31.00 -12.10 -12.91
C ARG A 95 -29.66 -12.67 -12.45
N HIS A 96 -29.19 -12.34 -11.25
CA HIS A 96 -27.90 -12.83 -10.74
C HIS A 96 -27.92 -12.96 -9.23
N ILE A 97 -27.81 -14.21 -8.79
CA ILE A 97 -27.30 -14.58 -7.47
C ILE A 97 -25.78 -14.61 -7.66
N ILE A 98 -25.05 -13.70 -7.01
CA ILE A 98 -23.57 -13.69 -7.06
C ILE A 98 -23.07 -14.95 -6.35
N ASP A 99 -23.64 -15.19 -5.17
CA ASP A 99 -23.52 -16.39 -4.37
C ASP A 99 -24.75 -16.49 -3.44
N GLU A 100 -24.84 -17.55 -2.64
CA GLU A 100 -25.92 -17.78 -1.68
C GLU A 100 -26.02 -16.76 -0.52
N TYR A 101 -25.16 -15.73 -0.51
CA TYR A 101 -25.10 -14.64 0.46
C TYR A 101 -25.25 -13.24 -0.18
N ASN A 102 -25.21 -13.12 -1.51
CA ASN A 102 -25.14 -11.86 -2.25
C ASN A 102 -26.03 -11.87 -3.50
N GLN A 103 -26.94 -10.90 -3.63
CA GLN A 103 -27.89 -10.79 -4.75
C GLN A 103 -27.95 -9.36 -5.27
N VAL A 104 -28.06 -9.20 -6.59
CA VAL A 104 -28.15 -7.89 -7.26
C VAL A 104 -29.42 -7.79 -8.09
N VAL A 105 -30.08 -6.63 -8.02
CA VAL A 105 -31.18 -6.24 -8.89
C VAL A 105 -30.90 -4.92 -9.59
N THR A 106 -31.53 -4.73 -10.76
CA THR A 106 -31.52 -3.46 -11.49
C THR A 106 -32.75 -2.63 -11.16
N TYR A 107 -32.61 -1.31 -11.23
CA TYR A 107 -33.74 -0.38 -11.20
C TYR A 107 -33.49 0.79 -12.14
N THR A 108 -34.56 1.31 -12.73
CA THR A 108 -34.53 2.49 -13.60
C THR A 108 -35.66 3.44 -13.18
N PRO A 109 -35.38 4.57 -12.51
CA PRO A 109 -36.41 5.52 -12.13
C PRO A 109 -36.91 6.27 -13.36
N ASN A 110 -38.23 6.43 -13.51
CA ASN A 110 -38.83 7.05 -14.70
C ASN A 110 -39.55 8.39 -14.44
N LYS A 111 -39.42 8.94 -13.23
CA LYS A 111 -39.91 10.28 -12.84
C LYS A 111 -38.94 10.92 -11.84
N PRO A 112 -38.81 12.25 -11.82
CA PRO A 112 -38.12 12.94 -10.73
C PRO A 112 -38.76 12.67 -9.37
N GLY A 113 -37.95 12.59 -8.31
CA GLY A 113 -38.40 12.48 -6.92
C GLY A 113 -37.76 11.31 -6.14
N SER A 114 -38.28 11.08 -4.94
CA SER A 114 -37.77 10.10 -3.98
C SER A 114 -38.42 8.72 -4.17
N TYR A 115 -37.57 7.69 -4.17
CA TYR A 115 -37.90 6.27 -4.28
C TYR A 115 -37.36 5.51 -3.06
N GLU A 116 -37.99 4.38 -2.71
CA GLU A 116 -37.47 3.45 -1.72
C GLU A 116 -37.64 2.01 -2.21
N ILE A 117 -36.52 1.28 -2.26
CA ILE A 117 -36.48 -0.16 -2.54
C ILE A 117 -36.26 -0.91 -1.23
N THR A 118 -37.01 -1.99 -1.04
CA THR A 118 -36.92 -2.87 0.13
C THR A 118 -36.60 -4.30 -0.29
N PHE A 119 -35.57 -4.85 0.34
CA PHE A 119 -35.20 -6.26 0.33
C PHE A 119 -35.80 -6.97 1.54
N THR A 120 -36.35 -8.16 1.34
CA THR A 120 -36.83 -9.05 2.41
C THR A 120 -36.33 -10.47 2.24
N ASP A 121 -35.91 -11.11 3.34
CA ASP A 121 -35.61 -12.55 3.40
C ASP A 121 -35.94 -13.09 4.80
N GLY A 122 -37.05 -13.82 4.91
CA GLY A 122 -37.59 -14.27 6.20
C GLY A 122 -37.88 -13.10 7.15
N ALA A 123 -37.13 -13.00 8.25
CA ALA A 123 -37.23 -11.91 9.22
C ALA A 123 -36.32 -10.70 8.89
N ILE A 124 -35.47 -10.79 7.86
CA ILE A 124 -34.64 -9.67 7.41
C ILE A 124 -35.50 -8.75 6.54
N THR A 125 -35.58 -7.48 6.93
CA THR A 125 -36.10 -6.39 6.10
C THR A 125 -35.08 -5.26 6.07
N LYS A 126 -34.68 -4.81 4.88
CA LYS A 126 -33.75 -3.69 4.69
C LYS A 126 -34.21 -2.81 3.53
N SER A 127 -34.27 -1.51 3.76
CA SER A 127 -34.70 -0.52 2.77
C SER A 127 -33.58 0.46 2.46
N ILE A 128 -33.59 0.99 1.24
CA ILE A 128 -32.72 2.10 0.82
C ILE A 128 -33.55 3.15 0.08
N THR A 129 -33.45 4.40 0.53
CA THR A 129 -33.99 5.56 -0.18
C THR A 129 -32.96 6.09 -1.17
N PHE A 130 -33.43 6.44 -2.36
CA PHE A 130 -32.65 7.14 -3.39
C PHE A 130 -33.54 8.15 -4.12
N ASN A 131 -32.93 8.99 -4.95
CA ASN A 131 -33.60 10.05 -5.68
C ASN A 131 -33.27 9.96 -7.17
N ALA A 132 -34.22 10.41 -7.99
CA ALA A 132 -34.01 10.68 -9.40
C ALA A 132 -34.29 12.16 -9.69
N ALA A 133 -33.45 12.75 -10.54
CA ALA A 133 -33.52 14.18 -10.90
C ALA A 133 -33.01 14.40 -12.33
N ASN A 134 -33.02 15.66 -12.76
CA ASN A 134 -32.48 16.09 -14.05
C ASN A 134 -31.23 16.96 -13.82
N TYR A 135 -30.25 16.84 -14.71
CA TYR A 135 -29.00 17.60 -14.67
C TYR A 135 -29.25 19.04 -15.11
N LEU A 136 -28.68 19.99 -14.37
CA LEU A 136 -28.84 21.42 -14.66
C LEU A 136 -27.62 22.03 -15.37
N GLY A 137 -26.44 21.47 -15.12
CA GLY A 137 -25.18 21.97 -15.63
C GLY A 137 -24.63 23.19 -14.87
N TYR A 138 -23.60 23.77 -15.47
CA TYR A 138 -22.62 24.63 -14.84
C TYR A 138 -23.25 25.92 -14.35
N GLN A 139 -23.50 25.96 -13.05
CA GLN A 139 -23.59 27.15 -12.22
C GLN A 139 -24.48 28.29 -12.74
N ASN A 140 -25.44 28.00 -13.61
CA ASN A 140 -26.24 29.02 -14.27
C ASN A 140 -27.73 28.73 -14.10
N THR A 141 -28.28 29.32 -13.04
CA THR A 141 -29.25 30.41 -13.15
C THR A 141 -30.39 30.37 -14.18
N VAL A 142 -30.68 29.32 -14.96
CA VAL A 142 -31.79 29.33 -15.93
C VAL A 142 -32.47 27.97 -16.04
N VAL A 143 -33.77 27.91 -15.73
CA VAL A 143 -34.63 26.73 -15.97
C VAL A 143 -35.97 27.19 -16.53
N GLY A 144 -36.46 26.57 -17.61
CA GLY A 144 -37.80 26.85 -18.17
C GLY A 144 -38.02 28.28 -18.66
N GLY A 145 -36.97 28.98 -19.10
CA GLY A 145 -37.04 30.38 -19.52
C GLY A 145 -37.02 31.41 -18.37
N VAL A 146 -36.89 30.96 -17.12
CA VAL A 146 -36.78 31.83 -15.94
C VAL A 146 -35.32 31.88 -15.48
N ASP A 147 -34.77 33.10 -15.36
CA ASP A 147 -33.46 33.32 -14.73
C ASP A 147 -33.58 33.19 -13.20
N THR A 148 -33.09 32.07 -12.65
CA THR A 148 -33.21 31.69 -11.23
C THR A 148 -32.10 32.24 -10.35
N LYS A 149 -30.97 32.75 -10.90
CA LYS A 149 -29.75 33.17 -10.16
C LYS A 149 -29.17 32.15 -9.15
N LEU A 150 -29.68 30.92 -9.14
CA LEU A 150 -29.40 29.91 -8.13
C LEU A 150 -28.51 28.80 -8.71
N SER A 151 -27.43 28.49 -8.00
CA SER A 151 -26.40 27.55 -8.41
C SER A 151 -25.73 26.92 -7.18
N CYS A 152 -24.91 25.89 -7.38
CA CYS A 152 -24.00 25.41 -6.33
C CYS A 152 -23.15 26.55 -5.73
N ASN A 153 -22.77 27.55 -6.52
CA ASN A 153 -21.98 28.70 -6.06
C ASN A 153 -22.78 29.62 -5.12
N THR A 154 -24.10 29.70 -5.29
CA THR A 154 -24.97 30.57 -4.50
C THR A 154 -25.04 30.14 -3.02
N CYS A 155 -24.96 28.83 -2.75
CA CYS A 155 -24.99 28.27 -1.39
C CYS A 155 -23.64 27.70 -0.91
N HIS A 156 -22.76 27.24 -1.82
CA HIS A 156 -21.48 26.59 -1.50
C HIS A 156 -20.28 27.34 -2.10
N SER A 157 -20.36 28.67 -2.18
CA SER A 157 -19.37 29.59 -2.78
C SER A 157 -17.91 29.25 -2.46
N SER A 158 -17.59 28.98 -1.19
CA SER A 158 -16.25 28.60 -0.73
C SER A 158 -15.72 27.33 -1.42
N LYS A 159 -16.52 26.24 -1.46
CA LYS A 159 -16.13 24.99 -2.12
C LYS A 159 -16.04 25.15 -3.63
N VAL A 160 -16.96 25.92 -4.22
CA VAL A 160 -16.95 26.21 -5.67
C VAL A 160 -15.72 27.03 -6.08
N ALA A 161 -15.29 27.99 -5.27
CA ALA A 161 -14.11 28.81 -5.54
C ALA A 161 -12.81 27.99 -5.61
N ASP A 162 -12.66 26.95 -4.79
CA ASP A 162 -11.54 26.00 -4.89
C ASP A 162 -11.74 25.00 -6.04
N TYR A 163 -12.96 24.51 -6.26
CA TYR A 163 -13.27 23.53 -7.32
C TYR A 163 -12.97 24.05 -8.73
N LYS A 164 -13.24 25.33 -9.00
CA LYS A 164 -12.94 25.99 -10.29
C LYS A 164 -11.47 25.94 -10.71
N LYS A 165 -10.56 25.64 -9.78
CA LYS A 165 -9.11 25.51 -10.02
C LYS A 165 -8.70 24.08 -10.40
N THR A 166 -9.62 23.12 -10.33
CA THR A 166 -9.37 21.69 -10.60
C THR A 166 -9.46 21.39 -12.10
N ARG A 167 -8.76 20.33 -12.54
CA ARG A 167 -8.88 19.83 -13.91
C ARG A 167 -10.24 19.22 -14.23
N HIS A 168 -11.03 18.84 -13.22
CA HIS A 168 -12.42 18.44 -13.47
C HIS A 168 -13.22 19.59 -14.06
N ALA A 169 -13.09 20.79 -13.49
CA ALA A 169 -13.88 21.97 -13.86
C ALA A 169 -13.57 22.58 -15.24
N VAL A 170 -12.43 22.24 -15.87
CA VAL A 170 -11.95 22.84 -17.14
C VAL A 170 -11.44 21.83 -18.18
N GLY A 171 -11.38 20.54 -17.84
CA GLY A 171 -10.63 19.54 -18.60
C GLY A 171 -11.27 19.03 -19.89
N ASN A 172 -12.51 19.39 -20.21
CA ASN A 172 -13.07 19.21 -21.56
C ASN A 172 -12.69 20.39 -22.45
N ASP A 173 -12.86 21.62 -21.93
CA ASP A 173 -12.59 22.85 -22.68
C ASP A 173 -11.12 22.94 -23.08
N GLU A 174 -10.19 22.66 -22.14
CA GLU A 174 -8.76 22.53 -22.42
C GLU A 174 -8.50 21.55 -23.58
N LYS A 175 -9.19 20.40 -23.59
CA LYS A 175 -8.96 19.35 -24.59
C LYS A 175 -9.58 19.65 -25.96
N LEU A 176 -10.74 20.32 -25.99
CA LEU A 176 -11.34 20.83 -27.23
C LEU A 176 -10.41 21.86 -27.89
N ASP A 177 -9.75 22.69 -27.08
CA ASP A 177 -8.73 23.65 -27.49
C ASP A 177 -7.35 23.02 -27.81
N GLY A 178 -7.22 21.69 -27.74
CA GLY A 178 -6.02 20.94 -28.10
C GLY A 178 -4.97 20.82 -26.99
N ILE A 179 -5.22 21.36 -25.79
CA ILE A 179 -4.28 21.36 -24.67
C ILE A 179 -4.19 19.95 -24.07
N ASN A 180 -2.99 19.36 -24.08
CA ASN A 180 -2.72 17.99 -23.58
C ASN A 180 -3.65 16.91 -24.18
N ALA A 181 -4.06 17.08 -25.44
CA ALA A 181 -5.15 16.32 -26.06
C ALA A 181 -4.77 15.41 -27.26
N PRO A 182 -3.56 14.82 -27.36
CA PRO A 182 -3.10 14.14 -28.59
C PRO A 182 -3.93 12.92 -29.01
N THR A 183 -4.75 12.37 -28.11
CA THR A 183 -5.65 11.24 -28.35
C THR A 183 -7.12 11.58 -28.08
N TYR A 184 -7.46 12.85 -27.86
CA TYR A 184 -8.83 13.27 -27.54
C TYR A 184 -9.72 13.23 -28.78
N ARG A 185 -10.93 12.68 -28.61
CA ARG A 185 -11.84 12.30 -29.68
C ARG A 185 -13.25 12.15 -29.12
N ALA A 186 -14.27 12.08 -29.98
CA ALA A 186 -15.68 12.00 -29.58
C ALA A 186 -15.97 10.90 -28.52
N THR A 187 -15.33 9.74 -28.61
CA THR A 187 -15.50 8.64 -27.63
C THR A 187 -14.99 8.96 -26.23
N CYS A 188 -14.32 10.10 -26.01
CA CYS A 188 -13.87 10.54 -24.70
C CYS A 188 -14.88 11.46 -24.01
N VAL A 189 -15.82 12.06 -24.74
CA VAL A 189 -16.81 13.02 -24.21
C VAL A 189 -17.59 12.47 -23.01
N PRO A 190 -18.05 11.19 -22.97
CA PRO A 190 -18.79 10.66 -21.83
C PRO A 190 -18.06 10.70 -20.48
N CYS A 191 -16.73 10.65 -20.49
CA CYS A 191 -15.90 10.78 -19.27
C CYS A 191 -15.37 12.20 -19.05
N HIS A 192 -15.83 13.18 -19.83
CA HIS A 192 -15.36 14.56 -19.82
C HIS A 192 -16.47 15.61 -19.73
N THR A 193 -17.74 15.23 -19.86
CA THR A 193 -18.88 16.13 -19.65
C THR A 193 -19.84 15.56 -18.58
N THR A 194 -20.79 16.36 -18.14
CA THR A 194 -21.65 16.07 -16.97
C THR A 194 -22.98 15.46 -17.38
N GLY A 195 -23.38 14.37 -16.71
CA GLY A 195 -24.59 13.62 -17.05
C GLY A 195 -24.49 13.06 -18.46
N ASN A 196 -23.63 12.05 -18.66
CA ASN A 196 -23.74 11.18 -19.83
C ASN A 196 -24.21 9.83 -19.30
N ASP A 197 -25.25 9.27 -19.90
CA ASP A 197 -25.76 7.96 -19.57
C ASP A 197 -25.40 6.97 -20.68
N ALA A 198 -24.96 5.78 -20.29
CA ALA A 198 -24.75 4.71 -21.26
C ALA A 198 -26.07 4.10 -21.74
N ASN A 199 -27.19 4.34 -21.02
CA ASN A 199 -28.53 3.93 -21.42
C ASN A 199 -29.13 4.95 -22.41
N PRO A 200 -29.28 4.62 -23.71
CA PRO A 200 -29.74 5.59 -24.72
C PRO A 200 -31.23 5.96 -24.62
N THR A 201 -31.96 5.43 -23.63
CA THR A 201 -33.33 5.83 -23.29
C THR A 201 -33.43 6.60 -21.98
N ALA A 202 -32.30 6.93 -21.35
CA ALA A 202 -32.28 7.94 -20.30
C ALA A 202 -32.62 9.30 -20.93
N ILE A 203 -33.45 10.09 -20.24
CA ILE A 203 -33.76 11.47 -20.63
C ILE A 203 -33.85 12.24 -19.32
N ASN A 204 -32.77 12.94 -19.00
CA ASN A 204 -32.55 13.60 -17.71
C ASN A 204 -31.87 14.96 -17.84
N ASP A 205 -31.91 15.57 -19.02
CA ASP A 205 -31.22 16.80 -19.37
C ASP A 205 -29.69 16.67 -19.20
N GLY A 206 -29.14 15.50 -19.54
CA GLY A 206 -27.70 15.22 -19.60
C GLY A 206 -26.97 16.00 -20.70
N PHE A 207 -25.65 15.81 -20.83
CA PHE A 207 -24.90 16.32 -21.99
C PHE A 207 -25.24 15.57 -23.27
N ASP A 208 -25.48 14.26 -23.17
CA ASP A 208 -25.83 13.34 -24.26
C ASP A 208 -27.27 13.50 -24.76
N ASP A 209 -28.18 13.99 -23.90
CA ASP A 209 -29.53 14.43 -24.28
C ASP A 209 -29.55 15.66 -25.22
N LEU A 210 -28.45 16.40 -25.31
CA LEU A 210 -28.43 17.74 -25.89
C LEU A 210 -27.66 17.80 -27.23
N PRO A 211 -28.10 18.64 -28.20
CA PRO A 211 -27.40 18.77 -29.48
C PRO A 211 -25.95 19.23 -29.30
N PHE A 212 -25.01 18.37 -29.69
CA PHE A 212 -23.57 18.67 -29.72
C PHE A 212 -22.89 17.94 -30.88
N THR A 213 -22.03 18.63 -31.61
CA THR A 213 -21.17 18.04 -32.64
C THR A 213 -19.71 18.18 -32.25
N PHE A 214 -19.02 17.06 -32.07
CA PHE A 214 -17.58 17.07 -31.77
C PHE A 214 -16.79 17.65 -32.97
N PRO A 215 -15.82 18.56 -32.74
CA PRO A 215 -15.09 19.19 -33.83
C PRO A 215 -14.22 18.19 -34.60
N THR A 216 -14.17 18.31 -35.93
CA THR A 216 -13.35 17.46 -36.80
C THR A 216 -11.85 17.65 -36.58
N VAL A 217 -11.43 18.82 -36.12
CA VAL A 217 -10.06 19.16 -35.73
C VAL A 217 -10.10 19.91 -34.41
N ILE A 218 -9.43 19.39 -33.37
CA ILE A 218 -9.24 20.07 -32.07
C ILE A 218 -8.13 21.14 -32.17
N GLY A 219 -8.25 22.22 -31.39
CA GLY A 219 -7.33 23.35 -31.44
C GLY A 219 -7.94 24.64 -30.89
N ALA A 220 -7.08 25.62 -30.58
CA ALA A 220 -7.41 26.80 -29.80
C ALA A 220 -8.68 27.55 -30.26
N GLY A 221 -9.54 27.88 -29.30
CA GLY A 221 -10.80 28.60 -29.52
C GLY A 221 -11.97 27.70 -29.94
N ASN A 222 -11.81 26.38 -29.99
CA ASN A 222 -12.89 25.44 -30.24
C ASN A 222 -13.85 25.32 -29.05
N ALA A 223 -13.38 25.43 -27.81
CA ALA A 223 -14.26 25.49 -26.65
C ALA A 223 -15.20 26.70 -26.76
N ALA A 224 -14.67 27.89 -27.09
CA ALA A 224 -15.47 29.10 -27.30
C ALA A 224 -16.46 28.98 -28.47
N LYS A 225 -16.08 28.34 -29.58
CA LYS A 225 -17.00 28.02 -30.68
C LYS A 225 -18.11 27.07 -30.22
N ALA A 226 -17.79 26.03 -29.45
CA ALA A 226 -18.77 25.09 -28.92
C ALA A 226 -19.76 25.79 -27.98
N TYR A 227 -19.30 26.68 -27.09
CA TYR A 227 -20.18 27.51 -26.25
C TYR A 227 -21.13 28.41 -27.07
N THR A 228 -20.70 28.83 -28.26
CA THR A 228 -21.53 29.65 -29.18
C THR A 228 -22.53 28.80 -29.97
N GLN A 229 -22.13 27.62 -30.42
CA GLN A 229 -22.93 26.74 -31.29
C GLN A 229 -23.88 25.81 -30.52
N PHE A 230 -23.48 25.36 -29.33
CA PHE A 230 -24.17 24.36 -28.52
C PHE A 230 -24.34 24.85 -27.06
N PRO A 231 -24.92 26.04 -26.82
CA PRO A 231 -24.93 26.68 -25.50
C PRO A 231 -25.56 25.82 -24.40
N GLU A 232 -26.63 25.07 -24.71
CA GLU A 232 -27.29 24.20 -23.73
C GLU A 232 -26.47 22.96 -23.36
N ALA A 233 -25.86 22.29 -24.35
CA ALA A 233 -24.95 21.16 -24.10
C ALA A 233 -23.71 21.64 -23.32
N MET A 234 -23.13 22.78 -23.70
CA MET A 234 -21.94 23.32 -23.06
C MET A 234 -22.18 23.85 -21.64
N LYS A 235 -23.44 24.05 -21.20
CA LYS A 235 -23.73 24.13 -19.75
C LYS A 235 -23.27 22.87 -19.02
N ARG A 236 -23.37 21.68 -19.61
CA ARG A 236 -22.82 20.42 -19.05
C ARG A 236 -21.38 20.12 -19.49
N SER A 237 -20.65 21.07 -20.09
CA SER A 237 -19.22 20.89 -20.40
C SER A 237 -18.40 20.65 -19.14
N ASN A 238 -17.32 19.88 -19.24
CA ASN A 238 -16.44 19.49 -18.13
C ASN A 238 -17.12 18.54 -17.12
N ILE A 239 -16.30 17.98 -16.23
CA ILE A 239 -16.79 17.26 -15.05
C ILE A 239 -17.18 18.30 -14.01
N GLN A 240 -18.37 18.18 -13.44
CA GLN A 240 -18.96 19.18 -12.54
C GLN A 240 -19.40 18.56 -11.21
N CYS A 241 -19.98 19.39 -10.34
CA CYS A 241 -20.56 18.94 -9.07
C CYS A 241 -21.54 17.77 -9.27
N GLU A 242 -22.43 17.86 -10.27
CA GLU A 242 -23.45 16.85 -10.50
C GLU A 242 -22.88 15.50 -10.99
N SER A 243 -21.67 15.48 -11.59
CA SER A 243 -20.98 14.23 -11.94
C SER A 243 -20.64 13.37 -10.73
N CYS A 244 -20.43 14.00 -9.56
CA CYS A 244 -20.04 13.33 -8.31
C CYS A 244 -21.14 13.30 -7.24
N HIS A 245 -22.14 14.17 -7.35
CA HIS A 245 -23.21 14.33 -6.35
C HIS A 245 -24.62 13.97 -6.89
N GLY A 246 -24.72 13.64 -8.17
CA GLY A 246 -25.98 13.42 -8.89
C GLY A 246 -26.65 14.71 -9.35
N PRO A 247 -27.76 14.63 -10.08
CA PRO A 247 -28.41 15.80 -10.67
C PRO A 247 -29.07 16.71 -9.63
N ALA A 248 -28.96 18.02 -9.81
CA ALA A 248 -29.29 19.02 -8.81
C ALA A 248 -30.73 19.54 -8.85
N SER A 249 -31.54 19.20 -9.86
CA SER A 249 -32.91 19.75 -9.99
C SER A 249 -33.84 19.38 -8.84
N GLY A 250 -33.58 18.26 -8.16
CA GLY A 250 -34.30 17.87 -6.95
C GLY A 250 -33.92 18.68 -5.71
N HIS A 251 -32.73 19.28 -5.66
CA HIS A 251 -32.13 19.92 -4.49
C HIS A 251 -32.29 21.44 -4.46
N LEU A 252 -32.22 22.11 -5.62
CA LEU A 252 -32.37 23.57 -5.70
C LEU A 252 -33.78 24.01 -5.25
N GLY A 253 -33.85 24.63 -4.07
CA GLY A 253 -35.07 25.22 -3.51
C GLY A 253 -35.47 24.72 -2.12
N VAL A 254 -34.88 23.61 -1.62
CA VAL A 254 -35.18 23.08 -0.28
C VAL A 254 -33.87 22.70 0.44
N THR A 255 -33.45 23.54 1.39
CA THR A 255 -32.17 23.39 2.13
C THR A 255 -32.15 22.21 3.11
N THR A 256 -33.28 21.58 3.37
CA THR A 256 -33.45 20.47 4.33
C THR A 256 -33.49 19.08 3.70
N ASP A 257 -33.40 18.96 2.36
CA ASP A 257 -33.57 17.68 1.67
C ASP A 257 -32.22 17.09 1.21
N SER A 258 -31.97 15.83 1.61
CA SER A 258 -30.73 15.06 1.39
C SER A 258 -30.60 14.50 -0.04
N ARG A 259 -31.13 15.23 -1.03
CA ARG A 259 -31.20 14.80 -2.44
C ARG A 259 -29.86 14.80 -3.17
N MET A 260 -28.81 15.45 -2.67
CA MET A 260 -27.47 15.36 -3.24
C MET A 260 -26.64 14.33 -2.47
N THR A 261 -25.97 13.42 -3.18
CA THR A 261 -25.13 12.40 -2.54
C THR A 261 -23.76 12.99 -2.17
N ALA A 262 -23.44 13.05 -0.88
CA ALA A 262 -22.06 13.20 -0.41
C ALA A 262 -21.53 11.82 0.00
N THR A 263 -20.50 11.33 -0.69
CA THR A 263 -19.96 9.98 -0.45
C THR A 263 -18.44 9.95 -0.61
N TYR A 264 -17.82 8.99 0.07
CA TYR A 264 -16.42 8.63 -0.11
C TYR A 264 -16.26 7.35 -0.95
N ASP A 265 -17.33 6.76 -1.47
CA ASP A 265 -17.25 5.51 -2.25
C ASP A 265 -16.36 5.66 -3.50
N ALA A 266 -15.52 4.65 -3.77
CA ALA A 266 -14.59 4.66 -4.89
C ALA A 266 -15.29 4.54 -6.26
N ALA A 267 -16.51 3.99 -6.31
CA ALA A 267 -17.21 3.73 -7.56
C ALA A 267 -17.59 5.01 -8.33
N VAL A 268 -17.86 6.11 -7.62
CA VAL A 268 -18.09 7.43 -8.21
C VAL A 268 -16.87 7.90 -9.01
N CYS A 269 -15.67 7.66 -8.50
CA CYS A 269 -14.42 7.90 -9.23
C CYS A 269 -14.21 6.88 -10.35
N ALA A 270 -14.57 5.61 -10.12
CA ALA A 270 -14.38 4.52 -11.07
C ALA A 270 -15.21 4.67 -12.34
N TYR A 271 -16.36 5.37 -12.28
CA TYR A 271 -17.18 5.66 -13.44
C TYR A 271 -16.40 6.28 -14.62
N CYS A 272 -15.45 7.19 -14.34
CA CYS A 272 -14.54 7.73 -15.36
C CYS A 272 -13.15 7.08 -15.34
N HIS A 273 -12.64 6.73 -14.14
CA HIS A 273 -11.26 6.28 -13.96
C HIS A 273 -11.04 4.76 -14.08
N ASN A 274 -12.06 3.95 -14.35
CA ASN A 274 -11.91 2.54 -14.72
C ASN A 274 -12.56 2.28 -16.10
N SER A 275 -11.88 2.76 -17.14
CA SER A 275 -12.33 2.74 -18.54
C SER A 275 -11.37 1.96 -19.47
N GLY A 276 -10.60 1.03 -18.89
CA GLY A 276 -9.72 0.14 -19.65
C GLY A 276 -8.36 0.76 -19.95
N THR A 277 -8.01 0.90 -21.23
CA THR A 277 -6.65 1.23 -21.71
C THR A 277 -6.17 2.65 -21.37
N HIS A 278 -7.03 3.51 -20.81
CA HIS A 278 -6.71 4.91 -20.54
C HIS A 278 -6.72 5.27 -19.04
N HIS A 279 -7.49 4.55 -18.21
CA HIS A 279 -7.46 4.67 -16.75
C HIS A 279 -7.70 3.32 -16.08
N ILE A 280 -6.75 2.92 -15.21
CA ILE A 280 -6.72 1.61 -14.51
C ILE A 280 -6.65 1.73 -12.98
N TYR A 281 -6.67 2.95 -12.43
CA TYR A 281 -6.37 3.18 -11.01
C TYR A 281 -7.34 2.49 -10.04
N PRO A 282 -8.66 2.44 -10.29
CA PRO A 282 -9.60 1.72 -9.43
C PRO A 282 -9.41 0.20 -9.49
N GLU A 283 -9.01 -0.38 -10.62
CA GLU A 283 -8.66 -1.82 -10.70
C GLU A 283 -7.41 -2.12 -9.87
N GLN A 284 -6.37 -1.28 -10.00
CA GLN A 284 -5.17 -1.39 -9.18
C GLN A 284 -5.52 -1.25 -7.69
N TRP A 285 -6.36 -0.28 -7.33
CA TRP A 285 -6.85 -0.08 -5.97
C TRP A 285 -7.67 -1.27 -5.45
N ASN A 286 -8.55 -1.86 -6.27
CA ASN A 286 -9.33 -3.08 -5.94
C ASN A 286 -8.42 -4.26 -5.56
N SER A 287 -7.20 -4.32 -6.11
CA SER A 287 -6.21 -5.35 -5.75
C SER A 287 -5.43 -5.05 -4.47
N SER A 288 -5.50 -3.82 -3.96
CA SER A 288 -4.78 -3.35 -2.77
C SER A 288 -5.53 -3.66 -1.47
N ALA A 289 -4.81 -3.66 -0.35
CA ALA A 289 -5.42 -3.79 0.98
C ALA A 289 -6.33 -2.61 1.35
N HIS A 290 -6.18 -1.44 0.70
CA HIS A 290 -7.00 -0.26 0.97
C HIS A 290 -8.45 -0.39 0.47
N ALA A 291 -8.71 -1.25 -0.53
CA ALA A 291 -10.06 -1.55 -1.00
C ALA A 291 -10.88 -2.44 -0.05
N VAL A 292 -10.25 -3.02 0.97
CA VAL A 292 -10.93 -3.86 1.96
C VAL A 292 -11.15 -3.06 3.23
N ALA A 293 -12.40 -2.96 3.68
CA ALA A 293 -12.72 -2.38 4.99
C ALA A 293 -11.99 -3.16 6.10
N THR A 294 -11.39 -2.45 7.05
CA THR A 294 -10.51 -3.08 8.05
C THR A 294 -11.26 -4.08 8.95
N LYS A 295 -10.54 -5.10 9.42
CA LYS A 295 -10.98 -5.97 10.53
C LYS A 295 -10.54 -5.42 11.89
N THR A 296 -9.67 -4.40 11.93
CA THR A 296 -9.29 -3.70 13.16
C THR A 296 -10.50 -2.95 13.71
N PRO A 297 -10.77 -2.99 15.03
CA PRO A 297 -11.84 -2.19 15.62
C PRO A 297 -11.64 -0.68 15.37
N SER A 298 -12.51 -0.08 14.56
CA SER A 298 -12.75 1.36 14.41
C SER A 298 -14.18 1.69 14.91
N GLY A 299 -14.75 2.85 14.57
CA GLY A 299 -16.07 3.27 15.07
C GLY A 299 -16.00 4.32 16.21
N ALA A 300 -17.18 4.62 16.78
CA ALA A 300 -17.32 5.59 17.85
C ALA A 300 -16.51 5.18 19.11
N GLY A 301 -15.86 6.15 19.75
CA GLY A 301 -14.89 5.94 20.82
C GLY A 301 -13.54 5.37 20.34
N ARG A 302 -13.29 5.32 19.03
CA ARG A 302 -12.05 4.83 18.39
C ARG A 302 -11.57 5.77 17.29
N GLU A 303 -11.74 7.07 17.48
CA GLU A 303 -11.45 8.11 16.48
C GLU A 303 -9.96 8.12 16.08
N SER A 304 -9.07 7.73 17.01
CA SER A 304 -7.64 7.52 16.77
C SER A 304 -7.32 6.35 15.82
N CYS A 305 -8.22 5.37 15.68
CA CYS A 305 -8.15 4.29 14.68
C CYS A 305 -8.82 4.73 13.37
N VAL A 306 -9.97 5.39 13.45
CA VAL A 306 -10.80 5.85 12.32
C VAL A 306 -10.00 6.67 11.30
N ARG A 307 -9.08 7.55 11.76
CA ARG A 307 -8.18 8.34 10.89
C ARG A 307 -7.30 7.53 9.92
N CYS A 308 -7.15 6.23 10.08
CA CYS A 308 -6.32 5.37 9.20
C CYS A 308 -7.04 4.12 8.72
N HIS A 309 -8.34 4.01 8.97
CA HIS A 309 -9.13 2.81 8.72
C HIS A 309 -10.52 3.09 8.12
N THR A 310 -10.77 4.35 7.73
CA THR A 310 -11.98 4.80 7.04
C THR A 310 -11.59 5.91 6.06
N ALA A 311 -12.25 6.00 4.90
CA ALA A 311 -11.99 7.09 3.95
C ALA A 311 -12.38 8.46 4.52
N ALA A 312 -13.58 8.52 5.13
CA ALA A 312 -14.14 9.74 5.68
C ALA A 312 -13.30 10.29 6.85
N GLY A 313 -12.95 9.44 7.81
CA GLY A 313 -12.15 9.81 8.97
C GLY A 313 -10.75 10.32 8.62
N PHE A 314 -10.11 9.77 7.58
CA PHE A 314 -8.82 10.29 7.11
C PHE A 314 -8.95 11.64 6.38
N ALA A 315 -9.99 11.81 5.56
CA ALA A 315 -10.30 13.07 4.90
C ALA A 315 -10.65 14.19 5.90
N GLN A 316 -11.38 13.86 6.97
CA GLN A 316 -11.72 14.78 8.06
C GLN A 316 -10.51 15.11 8.94
N PHE A 317 -9.69 14.11 9.28
CA PHE A 317 -8.43 14.32 10.00
C PHE A 317 -7.48 15.27 9.25
N THR A 318 -7.26 15.04 7.95
CA THR A 318 -6.41 15.92 7.11
C THR A 318 -7.01 17.30 6.85
N ALA A 319 -8.33 17.47 7.03
CA ALA A 319 -9.01 18.76 7.03
C ALA A 319 -9.02 19.47 8.40
N GLY A 320 -8.48 18.85 9.46
CA GLY A 320 -8.45 19.42 10.81
C GLY A 320 -9.79 19.41 11.54
N VAL A 321 -10.74 18.54 11.14
CA VAL A 321 -12.03 18.38 11.84
C VAL A 321 -11.78 17.72 13.20
N SER A 322 -12.41 18.25 14.26
CA SER A 322 -12.30 17.67 15.60
C SER A 322 -12.90 16.27 15.65
N THR A 323 -12.27 15.35 16.39
CA THR A 323 -12.85 14.04 16.70
C THR A 323 -14.09 14.13 17.60
N THR A 324 -14.33 15.30 18.20
CA THR A 324 -15.55 15.61 18.97
C THR A 324 -16.64 16.30 18.13
N ASP A 325 -16.41 16.51 16.84
CA ASP A 325 -17.42 17.06 15.94
C ASP A 325 -18.56 16.04 15.77
N PRO A 326 -19.84 16.41 15.93
CA PRO A 326 -20.96 15.48 15.79
C PRO A 326 -21.12 14.91 14.37
N TYR A 327 -20.42 15.48 13.39
CA TYR A 327 -20.35 15.00 12.01
C TYR A 327 -19.03 14.28 11.69
N PHE A 328 -18.17 14.00 12.67
CA PHE A 328 -16.99 13.15 12.47
C PHE A 328 -17.43 11.72 12.16
N ASP A 329 -17.14 11.26 10.93
CA ASP A 329 -17.64 10.01 10.41
C ASP A 329 -16.73 8.85 10.82
N VAL A 330 -17.25 8.06 11.75
CA VAL A 330 -16.61 6.86 12.29
C VAL A 330 -17.05 5.57 11.59
N THR A 331 -17.85 5.68 10.52
CA THR A 331 -18.43 4.52 9.82
C THR A 331 -17.35 3.71 9.10
N TYR A 332 -17.37 2.39 9.33
CA TYR A 332 -16.44 1.45 8.73
C TYR A 332 -16.54 1.50 7.21
N SER A 333 -15.43 1.82 6.55
CA SER A 333 -15.32 1.95 5.10
C SER A 333 -13.91 1.58 4.64
N PRO A 334 -13.72 1.13 3.38
CA PRO A 334 -12.40 1.07 2.76
C PRO A 334 -11.70 2.43 2.74
N LEU A 335 -10.38 2.45 2.55
CA LEU A 335 -9.62 3.66 2.25
C LEU A 335 -9.67 3.91 0.73
N THR A 336 -10.59 4.75 0.29
CA THR A 336 -10.90 4.99 -1.13
C THR A 336 -10.08 6.12 -1.75
N CYS A 337 -10.29 6.37 -3.06
CA CYS A 337 -9.74 7.51 -3.80
C CYS A 337 -9.93 8.85 -3.07
N ALA A 338 -11.12 9.10 -2.52
CA ALA A 338 -11.48 10.34 -1.84
C ALA A 338 -10.83 10.51 -0.45
N ALA A 339 -10.24 9.45 0.11
CA ALA A 339 -9.42 9.53 1.32
C ALA A 339 -8.12 10.30 1.03
N CYS A 340 -7.42 9.95 -0.05
CA CYS A 340 -6.12 10.54 -0.40
C CYS A 340 -6.22 11.79 -1.28
N HIS A 341 -7.24 11.87 -2.15
CA HIS A 341 -7.45 13.00 -3.07
C HIS A 341 -8.64 13.85 -2.62
N ASP A 342 -8.50 15.18 -2.63
CA ASP A 342 -9.61 16.12 -2.45
C ASP A 342 -10.21 16.48 -3.82
N PRO A 343 -11.41 15.98 -4.17
CA PRO A 343 -12.03 16.29 -5.46
C PRO A 343 -12.34 17.78 -5.62
N HIS A 344 -12.35 18.56 -4.53
CA HIS A 344 -12.69 19.99 -4.54
C HIS A 344 -11.49 20.93 -4.65
N LYS A 345 -10.24 20.46 -4.53
CA LYS A 345 -9.10 21.36 -4.28
C LYS A 345 -7.85 20.99 -5.08
N ALA A 346 -7.34 21.96 -5.83
CA ALA A 346 -6.15 21.82 -6.69
C ALA A 346 -4.83 22.33 -6.08
N THR A 347 -4.80 22.66 -4.78
CA THR A 347 -3.63 23.26 -4.12
C THR A 347 -2.38 22.36 -4.18
N ASN A 348 -2.57 21.05 -4.10
CA ASN A 348 -1.47 20.08 -4.17
C ASN A 348 -1.49 19.33 -5.50
N LYS A 349 -0.31 18.85 -5.91
CA LYS A 349 -0.13 17.98 -7.07
C LYS A 349 -1.09 16.78 -6.99
N HIS A 350 -1.70 16.42 -8.12
CA HIS A 350 -2.70 15.36 -8.22
C HIS A 350 -3.91 15.50 -7.26
N GLN A 351 -4.20 16.72 -6.77
CA GLN A 351 -5.25 16.99 -5.79
C GLN A 351 -5.09 16.20 -4.48
N LEU A 352 -3.87 15.78 -4.10
CA LEU A 352 -3.64 15.08 -2.84
C LEU A 352 -4.03 15.97 -1.63
N ARG A 353 -4.58 15.37 -0.58
CA ARG A 353 -4.83 16.10 0.68
C ARG A 353 -3.51 16.57 1.28
N ALA A 354 -3.54 17.67 2.04
CA ALA A 354 -2.36 18.09 2.79
C ALA A 354 -2.19 17.16 3.99
N ALA A 355 -1.00 16.58 4.17
CA ALA A 355 -0.71 15.65 5.25
C ALA A 355 0.67 15.95 5.85
N THR A 356 0.71 16.21 7.15
CA THR A 356 1.96 16.29 7.93
C THR A 356 2.23 14.93 8.56
N ALA A 357 3.44 14.41 8.41
CA ALA A 357 3.86 13.18 9.08
C ALA A 357 4.78 13.51 10.25
N GLN A 358 4.51 12.88 11.40
CA GLN A 358 5.39 12.88 12.55
C GLN A 358 5.66 11.45 12.97
N LEU A 359 6.89 11.16 13.39
CA LEU A 359 7.27 9.89 14.01
C LEU A 359 7.47 10.09 15.51
N ILE A 360 7.12 9.08 16.29
CA ILE A 360 7.25 9.08 17.75
C ILE A 360 8.72 8.89 18.15
N THR A 361 9.25 9.74 19.02
CA THR A 361 10.66 9.74 19.43
C THR A 361 10.82 9.66 20.95
N TYR A 362 11.93 9.07 21.38
CA TYR A 362 12.25 8.93 22.79
C TYR A 362 12.57 10.27 23.42
N ASN A 363 11.97 10.52 24.59
CA ASN A 363 12.29 11.66 25.43
C ASN A 363 13.14 11.19 26.62
N PRO A 364 14.45 11.49 26.65
CA PRO A 364 15.32 11.07 27.75
C PRO A 364 15.04 11.83 29.07
N ASN A 365 14.35 12.97 29.01
CA ASN A 365 14.07 13.83 30.16
C ASN A 365 12.70 13.57 30.78
N ASP A 366 11.74 13.05 30.01
CA ASP A 366 10.46 12.55 30.51
C ASP A 366 10.09 11.24 29.81
N VAL A 367 10.46 10.13 30.43
CA VAL A 367 10.18 8.78 29.93
C VAL A 367 8.69 8.42 29.91
N LYS A 368 7.78 9.26 30.43
CA LYS A 368 6.32 9.02 30.33
C LYS A 368 5.69 9.71 29.12
N THR A 369 6.28 10.80 28.63
CA THR A 369 5.70 11.62 27.55
C THR A 369 6.58 11.56 26.31
N PRO A 370 6.17 10.83 25.25
CA PRO A 370 6.96 10.76 24.02
C PRO A 370 7.03 12.12 23.32
N THR A 371 8.13 12.35 22.60
CA THR A 371 8.26 13.47 21.67
C THR A 371 7.85 13.05 20.25
N TYR A 372 7.75 14.02 19.34
CA TYR A 372 7.40 13.79 17.95
C TYR A 372 8.34 14.57 17.04
N THR A 373 8.79 13.96 15.95
CA THR A 373 9.66 14.58 14.96
C THR A 373 8.98 14.62 13.61
N ASP A 374 8.87 15.82 13.03
CA ASP A 374 8.32 16.03 11.69
C ASP A 374 9.19 15.35 10.61
N VAL A 375 8.56 14.63 9.67
CA VAL A 375 9.24 13.98 8.53
C VAL A 375 8.95 14.76 7.25
N LYS A 376 9.46 16.00 7.18
CA LYS A 376 9.18 16.93 6.06
C LYS A 376 9.87 16.50 4.76
N GLU A 377 10.99 15.80 4.87
CA GLU A 377 11.78 15.31 3.75
C GLU A 377 11.08 14.22 2.91
N ALA A 378 9.98 13.64 3.40
CA ALA A 378 9.26 12.56 2.71
C ALA A 378 8.45 13.00 1.47
N GLY A 379 8.26 14.29 1.22
CA GLY A 379 7.45 14.79 0.10
C GLY A 379 6.00 14.26 0.13
N MET A 380 5.47 13.78 -0.99
CA MET A 380 4.16 13.11 -1.04
C MET A 380 4.07 11.87 -0.12
N GLY A 381 5.21 11.30 0.30
CA GLY A 381 5.28 10.18 1.25
C GLY A 381 4.78 10.47 2.66
N THR A 382 4.65 11.75 3.06
CA THR A 382 4.03 12.11 4.34
C THR A 382 2.58 11.60 4.44
N MET A 383 1.90 11.45 3.30
CA MET A 383 0.58 10.83 3.21
C MET A 383 0.60 9.37 3.70
N CYS A 384 1.60 8.59 3.29
CA CYS A 384 1.75 7.19 3.67
C CYS A 384 2.13 7.05 5.15
N ILE A 385 3.14 7.82 5.59
CA ILE A 385 3.71 7.74 6.95
C ILE A 385 2.69 8.15 8.04
N ASN A 386 1.64 8.87 7.68
CA ASN A 386 0.53 9.19 8.60
C ASN A 386 -0.15 7.95 9.21
N CYS A 387 -0.17 6.85 8.45
CA CYS A 387 -0.77 5.58 8.86
C CYS A 387 0.26 4.47 9.03
N HIS A 388 1.32 4.45 8.21
CA HIS A 388 2.41 3.49 8.26
C HIS A 388 3.53 3.95 9.21
N GLN A 389 3.25 3.95 10.51
CA GLN A 389 4.21 4.27 11.58
C GLN A 389 3.91 3.51 12.88
N ALA A 390 4.92 3.38 13.74
CA ALA A 390 4.94 2.54 14.93
C ALA A 390 3.99 2.97 16.07
N ARG A 391 3.65 4.26 16.17
CA ARG A 391 2.80 4.91 17.21
C ARG A 391 3.15 4.66 18.70
N ARG A 392 4.15 3.84 19.00
CA ARG A 392 4.68 3.54 20.33
C ARG A 392 6.19 3.58 20.28
N GLU A 393 6.79 4.16 21.31
CA GLU A 393 8.25 4.28 21.41
C GLU A 393 8.83 3.05 22.13
N ALA A 394 10.00 2.61 21.66
CA ALA A 394 10.68 1.40 22.08
C ALA A 394 11.01 1.37 23.58
N ASN A 395 11.74 2.36 24.09
CA ASN A 395 12.18 2.42 25.48
C ASN A 395 10.98 2.47 26.44
N GLN A 396 9.99 3.31 26.15
CA GLN A 396 8.74 3.42 26.92
C GLN A 396 8.00 2.08 26.97
N SER A 397 7.89 1.40 25.83
CA SER A 397 7.19 0.11 25.76
C SER A 397 7.94 -0.97 26.55
N VAL A 398 9.27 -1.02 26.46
CA VAL A 398 10.13 -1.93 27.21
C VAL A 398 10.05 -1.65 28.71
N ASP A 399 10.24 -0.40 29.14
CA ASP A 399 10.27 -0.01 30.54
C ASP A 399 8.91 -0.18 31.22
N ALA A 400 7.80 -0.04 30.49
CA ALA A 400 6.46 -0.33 31.02
C ALA A 400 6.28 -1.80 31.44
N VAL A 401 6.89 -2.75 30.71
CA VAL A 401 6.83 -4.19 31.04
C VAL A 401 7.82 -4.53 32.15
N VAL A 402 9.06 -4.01 32.09
CA VAL A 402 10.07 -4.22 33.15
C VAL A 402 9.58 -3.70 34.50
N SER A 403 8.93 -2.52 34.52
CA SER A 403 8.34 -1.92 35.73
C SER A 403 6.99 -2.53 36.14
N LYS A 404 6.45 -3.49 35.37
CA LYS A 404 5.11 -4.10 35.55
C LYS A 404 3.95 -3.08 35.56
N THR A 405 4.14 -1.92 34.94
CA THR A 405 3.08 -0.90 34.75
C THR A 405 2.20 -1.19 33.54
N SER A 406 2.65 -2.04 32.61
CA SER A 406 1.83 -2.69 31.59
C SER A 406 1.85 -4.21 31.77
N SER A 407 0.72 -4.88 31.53
CA SER A 407 0.60 -6.34 31.57
C SER A 407 1.24 -7.04 30.36
N SER A 408 1.48 -6.32 29.26
CA SER A 408 2.12 -6.84 28.05
C SER A 408 2.91 -5.78 27.30
N LEU A 409 3.90 -6.22 26.52
CA LEU A 409 4.59 -5.36 25.56
C LEU A 409 3.61 -5.07 24.42
N SER A 410 2.94 -3.92 24.50
CA SER A 410 2.28 -3.36 23.33
C SER A 410 3.36 -2.92 22.35
N ASN A 411 3.54 -3.74 21.32
CA ASN A 411 4.47 -3.56 20.22
C ASN A 411 4.13 -2.35 19.32
N SER A 412 4.97 -2.11 18.31
CA SER A 412 4.97 -0.95 17.39
C SER A 412 3.75 -0.84 16.44
N HIS A 413 2.54 -1.08 16.94
CA HIS A 413 1.23 -0.86 16.31
C HIS A 413 1.21 -0.98 14.76
N TYR A 414 1.35 -2.23 14.28
CA TYR A 414 1.31 -2.69 12.89
C TYR A 414 1.62 -1.66 11.78
N GLY A 415 2.81 -1.78 11.19
CA GLY A 415 3.21 -1.02 10.01
C GLY A 415 4.30 0.02 10.31
N ALA A 416 5.47 -0.41 10.76
CA ALA A 416 6.56 0.48 11.15
C ALA A 416 7.40 1.00 9.95
N GLN A 417 6.81 1.11 8.76
CA GLN A 417 7.55 1.44 7.52
C GLN A 417 8.16 2.85 7.58
N GLY A 418 7.43 3.83 8.10
CA GLY A 418 7.93 5.18 8.31
C GLY A 418 9.12 5.20 9.27
N ASP A 419 9.00 4.52 10.41
CA ASP A 419 10.08 4.43 11.39
C ASP A 419 11.34 3.77 10.80
N MET A 420 11.19 2.62 10.13
CA MET A 420 12.30 1.91 9.52
C MET A 420 13.00 2.75 8.44
N LEU A 421 12.25 3.35 7.51
CA LEU A 421 12.81 4.16 6.43
C LEU A 421 13.55 5.40 6.96
N PHE A 422 13.04 6.01 8.04
CA PHE A 422 13.63 7.23 8.62
C PHE A 422 14.63 6.98 9.77
N SER A 423 15.00 5.72 10.01
CA SER A 423 15.96 5.30 11.06
C SER A 423 15.51 5.64 12.48
N ASN A 424 14.23 5.42 12.76
CA ASN A 424 13.60 5.67 14.05
C ASN A 424 13.27 4.34 14.78
N ASN A 425 13.19 4.41 16.11
CA ASN A 425 12.51 3.42 16.94
C ASN A 425 13.12 1.99 16.98
N MET A 426 14.36 1.79 16.54
CA MET A 426 15.20 0.66 16.99
C MET A 426 16.15 1.11 18.11
N LEU A 427 16.64 0.15 18.88
CA LEU A 427 17.51 0.36 20.03
C LEU A 427 18.96 -0.05 19.72
N GLU A 428 19.92 0.75 20.17
CA GLU A 428 21.34 0.38 20.18
C GLU A 428 21.59 -0.67 21.27
N LEU A 429 22.17 -1.81 20.89
CA LEU A 429 22.31 -2.99 21.74
C LEU A 429 23.66 -3.67 21.50
N GLY A 430 24.20 -4.35 22.50
CA GLY A 430 25.42 -5.15 22.37
C GLY A 430 26.68 -4.35 21.97
N GLY A 431 26.68 -3.03 22.22
CA GLY A 431 27.74 -2.13 21.78
C GLY A 431 27.66 -1.68 20.30
N VAL A 432 26.68 -2.18 19.54
CA VAL A 432 26.51 -1.87 18.12
C VAL A 432 25.73 -0.56 17.95
N LYS A 433 26.31 0.37 17.18
CA LYS A 433 25.68 1.64 16.79
C LYS A 433 24.74 1.45 15.61
N LEU A 434 23.62 2.16 15.61
CA LEU A 434 22.65 2.08 14.52
C LEU A 434 23.15 2.87 13.30
N ALA A 435 23.33 2.18 12.18
CA ALA A 435 23.80 2.76 10.93
C ALA A 435 22.63 3.12 10.00
N VAL A 436 22.74 4.19 9.21
CA VAL A 436 21.65 4.65 8.32
C VAL A 436 21.98 4.39 6.84
N SER A 437 20.98 4.01 6.04
CA SER A 437 21.11 3.87 4.59
C SER A 437 20.68 5.12 3.82
N ASN A 438 21.08 5.19 2.55
CA ASN A 438 20.79 6.35 1.69
C ASN A 438 19.34 6.40 1.18
N HIS A 439 18.50 5.40 1.45
CA HIS A 439 17.09 5.41 1.02
C HIS A 439 16.30 6.58 1.61
N LYS A 440 16.65 7.04 2.82
CA LYS A 440 16.13 8.29 3.39
C LYS A 440 16.42 9.53 2.52
N GLY A 441 17.59 9.56 1.85
CA GLY A 441 18.06 10.71 1.06
C GLY A 441 17.66 10.69 -0.41
N ALA A 442 17.26 9.55 -0.96
CA ALA A 442 16.80 9.40 -2.35
C ALA A 442 15.33 9.81 -2.57
N ALA A 443 14.68 10.37 -1.55
CA ALA A 443 13.25 10.23 -1.32
C ALA A 443 12.47 11.55 -1.31
N VAL A 444 12.74 12.44 -2.28
CA VAL A 444 11.72 13.41 -2.70
C VAL A 444 10.53 12.59 -3.21
N ASP A 445 9.45 12.56 -2.42
CA ASP A 445 8.32 11.63 -2.56
C ASP A 445 8.63 10.18 -2.11
N ALA A 446 9.10 10.04 -0.88
CA ALA A 446 9.27 8.76 -0.16
C ALA A 446 8.03 7.86 -0.26
N CYS A 447 8.22 6.54 -0.18
CA CYS A 447 7.21 5.51 -0.43
C CYS A 447 6.67 5.50 -1.87
N VAL A 448 6.08 6.61 -2.34
CA VAL A 448 5.51 6.82 -3.68
C VAL A 448 6.52 6.49 -4.78
N ARG A 449 7.78 6.94 -4.65
CA ARG A 449 8.86 6.69 -5.62
C ARG A 449 9.12 5.22 -5.93
N CYS A 450 8.78 4.31 -5.02
CA CYS A 450 8.90 2.85 -5.20
C CYS A 450 7.52 2.20 -5.37
N HIS A 451 6.65 2.33 -4.36
CA HIS A 451 5.35 1.63 -4.28
C HIS A 451 4.33 2.08 -5.32
N MET A 452 4.48 3.29 -5.86
CA MET A 452 3.61 3.79 -6.94
C MET A 452 4.34 3.85 -8.29
N TYR A 453 5.62 3.45 -8.37
CA TYR A 453 6.31 3.31 -9.65
C TYR A 453 5.70 2.16 -10.45
N SER A 454 5.24 2.44 -11.66
CA SER A 454 4.72 1.44 -12.58
C SER A 454 5.15 1.84 -13.99
N GLN A 455 5.70 0.89 -14.76
CA GLN A 455 5.80 1.08 -16.20
C GLN A 455 4.38 1.09 -16.76
N ASN A 456 4.02 2.21 -17.41
CA ASN A 456 2.66 2.45 -17.87
C ASN A 456 2.20 1.43 -18.92
N ALA A 457 0.89 1.25 -18.99
CA ALA A 457 0.12 0.51 -19.97
C ALA A 457 0.04 -1.03 -19.81
N LEU A 458 -1.15 -1.51 -20.14
CA LEU A 458 -1.55 -2.92 -20.17
C LEU A 458 -0.64 -3.74 -21.09
N THR A 459 -0.31 -4.97 -20.68
CA THR A 459 0.12 -6.01 -21.62
C THR A 459 -1.12 -6.68 -22.22
N GLY A 460 -1.75 -5.99 -23.19
CA GLY A 460 -2.98 -6.44 -23.84
C GLY A 460 -4.23 -6.12 -23.01
N SER A 461 -4.97 -7.13 -22.56
CA SER A 461 -6.19 -6.98 -21.74
C SER A 461 -5.93 -7.01 -20.22
N THR A 462 -4.72 -7.38 -19.80
CA THR A 462 -4.36 -7.60 -18.39
C THR A 462 -3.84 -6.32 -17.72
N VAL A 463 -4.41 -5.98 -16.57
CA VAL A 463 -3.99 -4.82 -15.77
C VAL A 463 -2.74 -5.15 -14.96
N ASN A 464 -1.76 -4.25 -14.95
CA ASN A 464 -0.59 -4.38 -14.07
C ASN A 464 -1.02 -4.11 -12.61
N LEU A 465 -0.83 -5.11 -11.74
CA LEU A 465 -1.20 -5.08 -10.32
C LEU A 465 0.01 -4.91 -9.37
N TRP A 466 1.16 -4.46 -9.89
CA TRP A 466 2.23 -3.86 -9.08
C TRP A 466 2.44 -2.38 -9.42
N GLY A 467 2.94 -1.62 -8.45
CA GLY A 467 3.08 -0.18 -8.58
C GLY A 467 1.73 0.56 -8.59
N GLY A 468 1.76 1.81 -9.06
CA GLY A 468 0.57 2.63 -9.24
C GLY A 468 -0.32 2.68 -8.00
N HIS A 469 -1.61 2.42 -8.17
CA HIS A 469 -2.60 2.41 -7.07
C HIS A 469 -2.82 1.02 -6.44
N SER A 470 -2.01 0.02 -6.79
CA SER A 470 -1.96 -1.24 -6.03
C SER A 470 -1.10 -1.09 -4.77
N PHE A 471 -0.17 -0.12 -4.80
CA PHE A 471 0.87 0.14 -3.79
C PHE A 471 1.82 -1.06 -3.55
N SER A 472 1.70 -2.12 -4.36
CA SER A 472 2.44 -3.37 -4.18
C SER A 472 3.76 -3.34 -4.95
N MET A 473 4.83 -3.83 -4.31
CA MET A 473 6.10 -4.08 -4.97
C MET A 473 6.15 -5.43 -5.71
N SER A 474 5.07 -6.23 -5.68
CA SER A 474 5.01 -7.54 -6.34
C SER A 474 3.59 -7.98 -6.71
N THR A 475 3.44 -8.82 -7.74
CA THR A 475 2.18 -9.54 -7.96
C THR A 475 2.09 -10.79 -7.09
N PRO A 476 0.90 -11.14 -6.56
CA PRO A 476 0.69 -12.41 -5.89
C PRO A 476 0.62 -13.57 -6.89
N LYS A 477 1.27 -14.68 -6.56
CA LYS A 477 1.26 -15.93 -7.32
C LYS A 477 -0.09 -16.63 -7.24
N LYS A 478 -0.49 -17.24 -8.36
CA LYS A 478 -1.73 -18.01 -8.48
C LYS A 478 -1.46 -19.44 -8.92
N ASP A 479 -2.37 -20.36 -8.59
CA ASP A 479 -2.42 -21.71 -9.17
C ASP A 479 -3.03 -21.67 -10.59
N THR A 480 -3.09 -22.83 -11.26
CA THR A 480 -3.72 -22.97 -12.59
C THR A 480 -5.22 -22.71 -12.60
N ASN A 481 -5.87 -22.67 -11.44
CA ASN A 481 -7.30 -22.39 -11.28
C ASN A 481 -7.55 -20.91 -10.92
N GLY A 482 -6.50 -20.08 -10.82
CA GLY A 482 -6.59 -18.66 -10.48
C GLY A 482 -6.63 -18.34 -8.98
N ASN A 483 -6.53 -19.35 -8.10
CA ASN A 483 -6.49 -19.17 -6.64
C ASN A 483 -5.13 -18.60 -6.21
N TYR A 484 -5.12 -17.68 -5.24
CA TYR A 484 -3.87 -17.16 -4.68
C TYR A 484 -3.12 -18.25 -3.91
N LEU A 485 -1.86 -18.48 -4.27
CA LEU A 485 -0.97 -19.35 -3.52
C LEU A 485 -0.43 -18.63 -2.28
N THR A 486 -0.48 -19.29 -1.12
CA THR A 486 0.08 -18.78 0.13
C THR A 486 1.28 -19.61 0.57
N GLY A 487 2.28 -18.94 1.14
CA GLY A 487 3.39 -19.57 1.84
C GLY A 487 2.95 -20.16 3.18
N ILE A 488 3.88 -20.85 3.85
CA ILE A 488 3.66 -21.48 5.17
C ILE A 488 3.32 -20.43 6.25
N ASP A 489 3.82 -19.21 6.07
CA ASP A 489 3.51 -18.03 6.90
C ASP A 489 2.11 -17.43 6.66
N GLY A 490 1.32 -18.02 5.75
CA GLY A 490 -0.01 -17.55 5.36
C GLY A 490 -0.01 -16.30 4.46
N ARG A 491 1.17 -15.80 4.05
CA ARG A 491 1.27 -14.66 3.12
C ARG A 491 1.15 -15.15 1.68
N ARG A 492 0.63 -14.32 0.78
CA ARG A 492 0.61 -14.67 -0.66
C ARG A 492 2.05 -14.76 -1.17
N LEU A 493 2.37 -15.84 -1.89
CA LEU A 493 3.65 -15.97 -2.59
C LEU A 493 3.77 -14.89 -3.66
N ARG A 494 5.00 -14.45 -3.98
CA ARG A 494 5.26 -13.51 -5.07
C ARG A 494 5.38 -14.24 -6.41
N ASP A 495 4.92 -13.60 -7.47
CA ASP A 495 5.07 -14.07 -8.87
C ASP A 495 6.13 -13.26 -9.61
N LYS A 496 6.02 -11.92 -9.55
CA LYS A 496 6.96 -10.98 -10.13
C LYS A 496 7.17 -9.82 -9.16
N ASP A 497 8.40 -9.33 -9.11
CA ASP A 497 8.80 -8.18 -8.29
C ASP A 497 9.05 -6.95 -9.17
N ASN A 498 8.68 -5.77 -8.68
CA ASN A 498 8.77 -4.49 -9.38
C ASN A 498 10.21 -3.92 -9.33
N MET A 499 11.18 -4.67 -9.86
CA MET A 499 12.61 -4.33 -9.83
C MET A 499 12.94 -3.05 -10.62
N ASP A 500 12.11 -2.68 -11.61
CA ASP A 500 12.23 -1.45 -12.38
C ASP A 500 12.19 -0.19 -11.50
N ALA A 501 11.44 -0.25 -10.39
CA ALA A 501 11.41 0.83 -9.40
C ALA A 501 12.81 1.11 -8.81
N CYS A 502 13.61 0.06 -8.60
CA CYS A 502 14.99 0.14 -8.12
C CYS A 502 15.97 0.57 -9.22
N ALA A 503 15.73 0.13 -10.46
CA ALA A 503 16.61 0.39 -11.61
C ALA A 503 16.83 1.89 -11.89
N GLN A 504 15.86 2.74 -11.52
CA GLN A 504 15.97 4.21 -11.59
C GLN A 504 17.21 4.79 -10.88
N CYS A 505 17.68 4.14 -9.81
CA CYS A 505 18.83 4.60 -9.01
C CYS A 505 19.99 3.60 -9.00
N HIS A 506 19.72 2.32 -9.24
CA HIS A 506 20.71 1.24 -9.17
C HIS A 506 21.07 0.63 -10.53
N GLY A 507 20.44 1.08 -11.63
CA GLY A 507 20.61 0.46 -12.95
C GLY A 507 20.26 -1.03 -12.94
N SER A 508 20.92 -1.82 -13.77
CA SER A 508 20.77 -3.28 -13.84
C SER A 508 21.61 -4.03 -12.79
N THR A 509 21.95 -3.40 -11.65
CA THR A 509 22.84 -4.00 -10.63
C THR A 509 22.12 -5.07 -9.78
N PHE A 510 20.80 -4.99 -9.68
CA PHE A 510 19.99 -6.01 -9.02
C PHE A 510 19.43 -6.99 -10.04
N GLY A 511 19.28 -8.25 -9.62
CA GLY A 511 18.70 -9.31 -10.43
C GLY A 511 17.18 -9.20 -10.60
N GLY A 512 16.55 -10.30 -11.00
CA GLY A 512 15.13 -10.34 -11.40
C GLY A 512 14.12 -10.30 -10.25
N SER A 513 14.57 -10.41 -8.99
CA SER A 513 13.70 -10.49 -7.81
C SER A 513 14.36 -9.91 -6.56
N PHE A 514 13.54 -9.52 -5.56
CA PHE A 514 14.01 -9.16 -4.22
C PHE A 514 14.77 -10.31 -3.51
N ASP A 515 14.53 -11.57 -3.88
CA ASP A 515 15.25 -12.72 -3.31
C ASP A 515 16.72 -12.77 -3.74
N GLU A 516 17.09 -12.04 -4.80
CA GLU A 516 18.44 -11.94 -5.35
C GLU A 516 19.18 -10.68 -4.85
N VAL A 517 18.50 -9.77 -4.14
CA VAL A 517 19.08 -8.52 -3.63
C VAL A 517 19.96 -8.80 -2.42
N LYS A 518 21.24 -9.08 -2.67
CA LYS A 518 22.26 -9.24 -1.62
C LYS A 518 22.67 -7.89 -1.05
N PHE A 519 22.97 -7.87 0.24
CA PHE A 519 23.50 -6.70 0.94
C PHE A 519 24.79 -7.10 1.66
N PHE A 520 25.76 -6.19 1.69
CA PHE A 520 27.03 -6.38 2.37
C PHE A 520 27.25 -5.21 3.32
N PHE A 521 27.53 -5.50 4.59
CA PHE A 521 27.74 -4.50 5.63
C PHE A 521 29.04 -4.78 6.37
N ASN A 522 30.03 -3.92 6.11
CA ASN A 522 31.43 -4.07 6.46
C ASN A 522 32.01 -5.40 5.94
N GLY A 523 31.99 -5.58 4.61
CA GLY A 523 32.51 -6.77 3.91
C GLY A 523 31.66 -8.05 4.05
N ASN A 524 30.96 -8.23 5.18
CA ASN A 524 30.13 -9.41 5.44
C ASN A 524 28.70 -9.27 4.87
N GLY A 525 28.25 -10.28 4.12
CA GLY A 525 26.87 -10.44 3.63
C GLY A 525 26.09 -11.63 4.21
N ASP A 526 26.74 -12.55 4.95
CA ASP A 526 26.08 -13.56 5.79
C ASP A 526 25.83 -12.91 7.15
N HIS A 527 24.66 -12.29 7.28
CA HIS A 527 24.30 -11.48 8.44
C HIS A 527 23.74 -12.34 9.58
N ASP A 528 23.06 -13.45 9.26
CA ASP A 528 22.60 -14.37 10.29
C ASP A 528 23.72 -15.27 10.83
N ASN A 529 24.79 -15.50 10.08
CA ASN A 529 25.91 -16.42 10.33
C ASN A 529 25.49 -17.90 10.18
N ASN A 530 24.93 -18.28 9.02
CA ASN A 530 24.59 -19.68 8.67
C ASN A 530 25.60 -20.33 7.70
N GLY A 531 26.58 -19.56 7.20
CA GLY A 531 27.59 -19.99 6.25
C GLY A 531 27.24 -19.75 4.78
N ILE A 532 26.09 -19.13 4.49
CA ILE A 532 25.57 -18.90 3.13
C ILE A 532 25.18 -17.43 3.00
N VAL A 533 25.70 -16.75 1.97
CA VAL A 533 25.31 -15.36 1.65
C VAL A 533 24.04 -15.38 0.79
N GLU A 534 22.89 -15.10 1.41
CA GLU A 534 21.58 -15.07 0.77
C GLU A 534 21.14 -13.64 0.35
N GLY A 535 19.91 -13.51 -0.16
CA GLY A 535 19.27 -12.20 -0.36
C GLY A 535 18.87 -11.58 0.98
N LEU A 536 18.93 -10.24 1.07
CA LEU A 536 18.74 -9.46 2.31
C LEU A 536 17.45 -9.84 3.08
N GLN A 537 16.35 -10.12 2.38
CA GLN A 537 15.09 -10.50 3.03
C GLN A 537 15.19 -11.83 3.80
N LYS A 538 16.02 -12.77 3.33
CA LYS A 538 16.28 -14.03 4.00
C LYS A 538 17.26 -13.85 5.15
N GLU A 539 18.34 -13.10 4.94
CA GLU A 539 19.31 -12.73 5.97
C GLU A 539 18.62 -12.09 7.19
N VAL A 540 17.82 -11.05 6.96
CA VAL A 540 17.02 -10.39 8.01
C VAL A 540 16.10 -11.38 8.73
N LYS A 541 15.44 -12.26 7.97
CA LYS A 541 14.55 -13.29 8.54
C LYS A 541 15.32 -14.29 9.42
N GLY A 542 16.49 -14.76 8.98
CA GLY A 542 17.36 -15.64 9.75
C GLY A 542 17.88 -15.00 11.03
N MET A 543 18.27 -13.72 10.98
CA MET A 543 18.65 -12.96 12.17
C MET A 543 17.51 -12.85 13.19
N ILE A 544 16.29 -12.55 12.74
CA ILE A 544 15.10 -12.50 13.60
C ILE A 544 14.85 -13.89 14.23
N ILE A 545 14.91 -14.98 13.46
CA ILE A 545 14.76 -16.35 13.98
C ILE A 545 15.81 -16.64 15.07
N LYS A 546 17.09 -16.34 14.83
CA LYS A 546 18.17 -16.57 15.81
C LYS A 546 18.00 -15.76 17.10
N ILE A 547 17.49 -14.52 17.02
CA ILE A 547 17.11 -13.73 18.20
C ILE A 547 15.95 -14.40 18.95
N MET A 548 14.90 -14.82 18.25
CA MET A 548 13.71 -15.40 18.87
C MET A 548 13.97 -16.77 19.50
N ASP A 549 14.77 -17.63 18.86
CA ASP A 549 15.20 -18.93 19.43
C ASP A 549 16.09 -18.72 20.67
N ARG A 550 16.93 -17.69 20.68
CA ARG A 550 17.73 -17.32 21.86
C ARG A 550 16.87 -16.79 23.01
N LEU A 551 15.79 -16.07 22.72
CA LEU A 551 14.82 -15.63 23.74
C LEU A 551 14.02 -16.82 24.30
N ALA A 552 13.53 -17.72 23.44
CA ALA A 552 12.80 -18.92 23.86
C ALA A 552 13.65 -19.88 24.72
N THR A 553 14.94 -19.99 24.45
CA THR A 553 15.87 -20.81 25.25
C THR A 553 16.31 -20.16 26.57
N THR A 554 16.12 -18.84 26.75
CA THR A 554 16.55 -18.12 27.95
C THR A 554 15.41 -17.66 28.88
N ILE A 555 14.15 -17.79 28.47
CA ILE A 555 12.99 -17.30 29.22
C ILE A 555 11.98 -18.43 29.46
N PRO A 556 11.80 -18.91 30.70
CA PRO A 556 10.81 -19.93 31.03
C PRO A 556 9.39 -19.52 30.58
N GLY A 557 8.68 -20.44 29.93
CA GLY A 557 7.33 -20.20 29.42
C GLY A 557 7.25 -19.40 28.11
N VAL A 558 8.39 -19.03 27.50
CA VAL A 558 8.43 -18.60 26.10
C VAL A 558 8.74 -19.82 25.23
N THR A 559 7.79 -20.22 24.38
CA THR A 559 7.96 -21.36 23.48
C THR A 559 7.81 -20.97 22.01
N ARG A 560 8.49 -21.72 21.15
CA ARG A 560 8.22 -21.81 19.70
C ARG A 560 7.03 -22.73 19.53
N SER A 561 5.89 -22.20 19.07
CA SER A 561 4.62 -22.94 19.04
C SER A 561 3.65 -22.31 18.05
N THR A 562 2.90 -23.15 17.33
CA THR A 562 1.89 -22.74 16.34
C THR A 562 0.58 -22.24 16.98
N SER A 563 0.39 -22.41 18.28
CA SER A 563 -0.87 -22.11 18.99
C SER A 563 -0.72 -21.30 20.29
N THR A 564 0.45 -21.32 20.94
CA THR A 564 0.67 -20.76 22.28
C THR A 564 2.00 -20.03 22.47
N GLY A 565 2.81 -19.93 21.42
CA GLY A 565 4.11 -19.26 21.45
C GLY A 565 4.02 -17.75 21.24
N ILE A 566 5.17 -17.06 21.30
CA ILE A 566 5.28 -15.69 20.78
C ILE A 566 5.67 -15.66 19.29
N TYR A 567 6.14 -16.79 18.75
CA TYR A 567 6.71 -16.91 17.41
C TYR A 567 6.60 -18.33 16.84
N LYS A 568 6.52 -18.44 15.50
CA LYS A 568 6.48 -19.69 14.72
C LYS A 568 7.82 -20.02 14.07
N ASP A 569 7.98 -21.28 13.69
CA ASP A 569 9.08 -21.82 12.90
C ASP A 569 9.40 -21.04 11.61
N ASP A 570 8.37 -20.54 10.94
CA ASP A 570 8.42 -19.88 9.63
C ASP A 570 8.86 -18.42 9.68
N GLY A 571 9.13 -17.86 10.86
CA GLY A 571 9.49 -16.46 11.04
C GLY A 571 8.36 -15.51 11.51
N THR A 572 7.18 -16.04 11.83
CA THR A 572 5.97 -15.24 12.15
C THR A 572 5.75 -15.03 13.64
N PHE A 573 5.58 -13.78 14.06
CA PHE A 573 5.11 -13.44 15.41
C PHE A 573 3.63 -13.80 15.60
N VAL A 574 3.31 -14.47 16.71
CA VAL A 574 1.96 -14.95 17.06
C VAL A 574 1.51 -14.58 18.48
N GLY A 575 2.39 -13.98 19.28
CA GLY A 575 2.08 -13.53 20.64
C GLY A 575 3.07 -12.47 21.14
N PHE A 576 2.79 -11.90 22.31
CA PHE A 576 3.54 -10.77 22.86
C PHE A 576 4.14 -11.10 24.24
N PRO A 577 5.35 -10.58 24.55
CA PRO A 577 5.92 -10.59 25.90
C PRO A 577 4.94 -10.03 26.92
N ASN A 578 4.82 -10.70 28.08
CA ASN A 578 3.88 -10.30 29.12
C ASN A 578 4.42 -10.56 30.53
N THR A 579 3.77 -9.96 31.53
CA THR A 579 4.26 -9.95 32.92
C THR A 579 4.16 -11.27 33.68
N SER A 580 3.60 -12.33 33.08
CA SER A 580 3.68 -13.69 33.66
C SER A 580 5.08 -14.31 33.49
N GLN A 581 5.86 -13.78 32.55
CA GLN A 581 7.23 -14.16 32.27
C GLN A 581 8.19 -13.11 32.88
N THR A 582 9.35 -13.54 33.37
CA THR A 582 10.39 -12.62 33.85
C THR A 582 11.31 -12.24 32.70
N TRP A 583 11.23 -10.98 32.26
CA TRP A 583 12.07 -10.43 31.19
C TRP A 583 13.06 -9.39 31.73
N SER A 584 14.31 -9.43 31.24
CA SER A 584 15.24 -8.31 31.40
C SER A 584 14.97 -7.20 30.36
N LYS A 585 15.41 -5.96 30.66
CA LYS A 585 15.38 -4.83 29.71
C LYS A 585 16.07 -5.22 28.38
N THR A 586 17.24 -5.85 28.44
CA THR A 586 17.98 -6.32 27.26
C THR A 586 17.18 -7.31 26.40
N GLN A 587 16.51 -8.28 27.02
CA GLN A 587 15.69 -9.27 26.28
C GLN A 587 14.48 -8.62 25.60
N LEU A 588 13.78 -7.70 26.27
CA LEU A 588 12.66 -6.96 25.68
C LEU A 588 13.12 -5.99 24.57
N SER A 589 14.28 -5.35 24.73
CA SER A 589 14.87 -4.50 23.69
C SER A 589 15.29 -5.32 22.45
N ALA A 590 15.87 -6.50 22.64
CA ALA A 590 16.20 -7.41 21.55
C ALA A 590 14.95 -7.94 20.83
N TYR A 591 13.90 -8.31 21.59
CA TYR A 591 12.59 -8.64 21.04
C TYR A 591 12.02 -7.46 20.23
N TRP A 592 12.12 -6.22 20.74
CA TRP A 592 11.59 -5.05 20.04
C TRP A 592 12.29 -4.83 18.70
N ASN A 593 13.63 -4.89 18.64
CA ASN A 593 14.38 -4.79 17.38
C ASN A 593 13.99 -5.89 16.38
N ALA A 594 13.80 -7.14 16.85
CA ALA A 594 13.33 -8.24 16.03
C ALA A 594 11.87 -8.05 15.54
N TYR A 595 10.99 -7.53 16.40
CA TYR A 595 9.59 -7.27 16.06
C TYR A 595 9.44 -6.12 15.06
N ILE A 596 10.10 -4.99 15.26
CA ILE A 596 9.97 -3.83 14.37
C ILE A 596 10.60 -4.12 12.99
N ALA A 597 11.68 -4.90 12.94
CA ALA A 597 12.24 -5.45 11.70
C ALA A 597 11.25 -6.36 10.95
N TYR A 598 10.46 -7.17 11.65
CA TYR A 598 9.40 -7.98 11.07
C TYR A 598 8.17 -7.16 10.62
N ALA A 599 7.73 -6.20 11.46
CA ALA A 599 6.53 -5.38 11.27
C ALA A 599 6.72 -4.22 10.27
N ASP A 600 7.95 -3.99 9.83
CA ASP A 600 8.27 -3.20 8.64
C ASP A 600 7.85 -3.92 7.33
N HIS A 601 7.83 -5.25 7.32
CA HIS A 601 7.47 -6.09 6.17
C HIS A 601 8.32 -5.96 4.89
N SER A 602 9.31 -5.06 4.80
CA SER A 602 10.18 -4.97 3.61
C SER A 602 11.31 -6.00 3.58
N GLY A 603 11.51 -6.73 4.68
CA GLY A 603 12.67 -7.63 4.85
C GLY A 603 14.00 -6.85 4.80
N GLY A 604 14.00 -5.59 5.24
CA GLY A 604 15.17 -4.72 5.27
C GLY A 604 15.38 -3.82 4.07
N ILE A 605 14.61 -3.99 2.98
CA ILE A 605 14.73 -3.17 1.76
C ILE A 605 14.51 -1.67 2.07
N HIS A 606 13.62 -1.31 3.01
CA HIS A 606 13.44 0.10 3.39
C HIS A 606 14.70 0.74 3.96
N ASN A 607 15.50 0.01 4.77
CA ASN A 607 16.71 0.56 5.37
C ASN A 607 17.75 -0.52 5.75
N PRO A 608 18.53 -1.03 4.77
CA PRO A 608 19.40 -2.20 4.98
C PRO A 608 20.46 -2.02 6.09
N LYS A 609 21.08 -0.85 6.18
CA LYS A 609 22.08 -0.57 7.23
C LYS A 609 21.46 -0.54 8.63
N TYR A 610 20.26 0.01 8.77
CA TYR A 610 19.59 0.21 10.05
C TYR A 610 19.08 -1.10 10.64
N ILE A 611 18.41 -1.90 9.80
CA ILE A 611 17.89 -3.19 10.22
C ILE A 611 19.03 -4.16 10.58
N ILE A 612 20.09 -4.23 9.78
CA ILE A 612 21.22 -5.15 10.03
C ILE A 612 22.02 -4.71 11.27
N SER A 613 22.29 -3.41 11.46
CA SER A 613 22.99 -2.95 12.68
C SER A 613 22.15 -3.18 13.94
N GLY A 614 20.85 -2.89 13.91
CA GLY A 614 19.95 -3.11 15.05
C GLY A 614 19.73 -4.59 15.39
N LEU A 615 19.68 -5.48 14.39
CA LEU A 615 19.61 -6.93 14.61
C LEU A 615 20.95 -7.52 15.04
N ARG A 616 22.10 -7.07 14.48
CA ARG A 616 23.44 -7.45 14.96
C ARG A 616 23.62 -7.06 16.44
N GLY A 617 23.19 -5.86 16.82
CA GLY A 617 23.20 -5.40 18.22
C GLY A 617 22.32 -6.26 19.13
N ALA A 618 21.12 -6.64 18.69
CA ALA A 618 20.24 -7.53 19.44
C ALA A 618 20.83 -8.95 19.60
N MET A 619 21.43 -9.51 18.55
CA MET A 619 22.15 -10.79 18.58
C MET A 619 23.31 -10.75 19.57
N ALA A 620 24.18 -9.75 19.45
CA ALA A 620 25.33 -9.55 20.34
C ALA A 620 24.90 -9.39 21.81
N ALA A 621 23.85 -8.60 22.08
CA ALA A 621 23.32 -8.40 23.43
C ALA A 621 22.75 -9.66 24.10
N LEU A 622 22.32 -10.65 23.31
CA LEU A 622 21.85 -11.95 23.79
C LEU A 622 22.96 -13.03 23.79
N GLY A 623 24.18 -12.68 23.40
CA GLY A 623 25.30 -13.63 23.26
C GLY A 623 25.11 -14.63 22.12
N VAL A 624 24.36 -14.27 21.07
CA VAL A 624 24.34 -15.03 19.82
C VAL A 624 25.66 -14.77 19.08
N PRO A 625 26.39 -15.81 18.62
CA PRO A 625 27.60 -15.62 17.84
C PRO A 625 27.35 -14.72 16.63
N THR A 626 28.25 -13.75 16.43
CA THR A 626 28.19 -12.78 15.34
C THR A 626 29.60 -12.56 14.81
N ALA A 627 29.77 -12.56 13.49
CA ALA A 627 31.00 -12.12 12.84
C ALA A 627 31.15 -10.59 12.98
N VAL A 628 31.65 -10.15 14.13
CA VAL A 628 32.03 -8.76 14.41
C VAL A 628 33.53 -8.61 14.21
N GLU A 629 33.94 -8.38 12.97
CA GLU A 629 35.23 -7.74 12.72
C GLU A 629 35.11 -6.22 12.90
N GLN A 630 36.19 -5.63 13.38
CA GLN A 630 36.32 -4.22 13.73
C GLN A 630 36.08 -3.33 12.48
N GLU A 631 35.60 -2.09 12.67
CA GLU A 631 35.37 -1.16 11.55
C GLU A 631 36.67 -0.77 10.83
N GLU A 632 37.12 -1.59 9.87
CA GLU A 632 38.09 -1.14 8.87
C GLU A 632 37.42 -0.10 7.97
N SER A 633 37.99 1.09 7.92
CA SER A 633 37.51 2.17 7.07
C SER A 633 37.60 1.76 5.60
N ILE A 634 36.48 1.88 4.88
CA ILE A 634 36.44 1.58 3.44
C ILE A 634 37.46 2.50 2.74
N PRO A 635 38.46 1.95 2.03
CA PRO A 635 39.50 2.74 1.39
C PRO A 635 38.92 3.70 0.35
N SER A 636 39.42 4.92 0.26
CA SER A 636 38.92 5.92 -0.72
C SER A 636 39.48 5.71 -2.14
N THR A 637 40.48 4.85 -2.32
CA THR A 637 41.15 4.61 -3.61
C THR A 637 41.48 3.14 -3.85
N TYR A 638 41.56 2.75 -5.13
CA TYR A 638 42.11 1.46 -5.53
C TYR A 638 43.62 1.42 -5.31
N ALA A 639 44.13 0.38 -4.65
CA ALA A 639 45.56 0.19 -4.48
C ALA A 639 45.96 -1.29 -4.58
N LEU A 640 47.13 -1.53 -5.15
CA LEU A 640 47.90 -2.77 -4.98
C LEU A 640 49.13 -2.42 -4.16
N TYR A 641 49.28 -3.04 -3.00
CA TYR A 641 50.42 -2.85 -2.10
C TYR A 641 51.56 -3.79 -2.45
N GLN A 642 52.75 -3.51 -1.93
CA GLN A 642 53.88 -4.43 -2.04
C GLN A 642 53.58 -5.69 -1.22
N ASN A 643 53.87 -6.86 -1.77
CA ASN A 643 53.67 -8.13 -1.09
C ASN A 643 54.64 -8.26 0.10
N TYR A 644 54.22 -8.95 1.15
CA TYR A 644 55.04 -9.15 2.34
C TYR A 644 54.98 -10.61 2.83
N PRO A 645 56.14 -11.24 3.17
CA PRO A 645 57.50 -10.72 2.96
C PRO A 645 57.85 -10.57 1.48
N ASN A 646 58.90 -9.80 1.18
CA ASN A 646 59.54 -9.70 -0.14
C ASN A 646 60.99 -9.22 0.03
N PRO A 647 62.01 -10.04 -0.24
CA PRO A 647 61.94 -11.39 -0.82
C PRO A 647 61.19 -12.40 0.07
N PHE A 648 60.69 -13.49 -0.50
CA PHE A 648 59.86 -14.47 0.21
C PHE A 648 60.28 -15.91 -0.08
N ASN A 649 59.96 -16.83 0.85
CA ASN A 649 60.25 -18.27 0.75
C ASN A 649 59.24 -19.10 1.58
N PRO A 650 58.46 -20.02 0.98
CA PRO A 650 57.89 -19.97 -0.36
C PRO A 650 56.56 -19.20 -0.39
N THR A 651 56.15 -18.57 0.74
CA THR A 651 54.82 -17.96 0.91
C THR A 651 54.89 -16.45 1.12
N THR A 652 53.97 -15.69 0.53
CA THR A 652 53.85 -14.23 0.66
C THR A 652 52.38 -13.80 0.60
N ARG A 653 52.06 -12.62 1.15
CA ARG A 653 50.72 -12.03 1.12
C ARG A 653 50.67 -10.80 0.23
N ILE A 654 49.69 -10.77 -0.66
CA ILE A 654 49.39 -9.66 -1.57
C ILE A 654 48.19 -8.90 -1.00
N LYS A 655 48.43 -7.69 -0.50
CA LYS A 655 47.40 -6.77 0.01
C LYS A 655 46.91 -5.85 -1.12
N PHE A 656 45.61 -5.57 -1.16
CA PHE A 656 44.99 -4.62 -2.08
C PHE A 656 43.78 -3.92 -1.46
N SER A 657 43.36 -2.80 -2.03
CA SER A 657 42.18 -2.03 -1.59
C SER A 657 41.21 -1.75 -2.75
N LEU A 658 39.92 -1.76 -2.43
CA LEU A 658 38.82 -1.48 -3.35
C LEU A 658 37.93 -0.39 -2.72
N PRO A 659 37.72 0.77 -3.39
CA PRO A 659 36.81 1.81 -2.91
C PRO A 659 35.35 1.55 -3.25
N ASN A 660 35.09 0.67 -4.21
CA ASN A 660 33.76 0.26 -4.64
C ASN A 660 33.76 -1.26 -4.85
N ASN A 661 32.59 -1.89 -4.75
CA ASN A 661 32.43 -3.30 -5.10
C ASN A 661 32.75 -3.51 -6.59
N GLY A 662 33.32 -4.65 -6.94
CA GLY A 662 33.55 -5.00 -8.34
C GLY A 662 34.24 -6.35 -8.55
N HIS A 663 34.26 -6.79 -9.81
CA HIS A 663 34.98 -8.00 -10.20
C HIS A 663 36.49 -7.78 -10.12
N VAL A 664 37.19 -8.62 -9.36
CA VAL A 664 38.63 -8.56 -9.18
C VAL A 664 39.29 -9.80 -9.74
N ARG A 665 40.27 -9.60 -10.62
CA ARG A 665 41.22 -10.65 -11.03
C ARG A 665 42.63 -10.32 -10.53
N ILE A 666 43.25 -11.26 -9.80
CA ILE A 666 44.66 -11.20 -9.40
C ILE A 666 45.41 -12.36 -10.04
N THR A 667 46.41 -12.03 -10.84
CA THR A 667 47.16 -13.00 -11.66
C THR A 667 48.66 -12.82 -11.49
N ILE A 668 49.36 -13.94 -11.35
CA ILE A 668 50.81 -14.06 -11.22
C ILE A 668 51.42 -14.37 -12.58
N TYR A 669 52.54 -13.70 -12.89
CA TYR A 669 53.30 -13.86 -14.12
C TYR A 669 54.77 -14.13 -13.81
N ASP A 670 55.45 -14.89 -14.68
CA ASP A 670 56.90 -15.07 -14.62
C ASP A 670 57.67 -13.87 -15.21
N ALA A 671 59.00 -13.93 -15.15
CA ALA A 671 59.88 -12.86 -15.64
C ALA A 671 59.78 -12.59 -17.17
N VAL A 672 59.19 -13.50 -17.95
CA VAL A 672 58.95 -13.30 -19.39
C VAL A 672 57.48 -12.97 -19.71
N GLY A 673 56.65 -12.75 -18.68
CA GLY A 673 55.26 -12.30 -18.83
C GLY A 673 54.25 -13.40 -19.12
N ARG A 674 54.60 -14.69 -18.93
CA ARG A 674 53.63 -15.79 -19.03
C ARG A 674 52.79 -15.86 -17.76
N GLU A 675 51.48 -16.03 -17.90
CA GLU A 675 50.58 -16.28 -16.77
C GLU A 675 50.94 -17.63 -16.11
N VAL A 676 51.18 -17.60 -14.81
CA VAL A 676 51.58 -18.76 -13.99
C VAL A 676 50.38 -19.28 -13.19
N GLU A 677 49.62 -18.38 -12.58
CA GLU A 677 48.53 -18.70 -11.66
C GLU A 677 47.58 -17.51 -11.51
N THR A 678 46.27 -17.74 -11.42
CA THR A 678 45.29 -16.71 -11.03
C THR A 678 44.78 -17.02 -9.63
N LEU A 679 45.02 -16.10 -8.68
CA LEU A 679 44.73 -16.27 -7.24
C LEU A 679 43.33 -15.80 -6.84
N VAL A 680 42.79 -14.84 -7.59
CA VAL A 680 41.44 -14.26 -7.38
C VAL A 680 40.82 -14.06 -8.75
N ASN A 681 39.55 -14.41 -8.92
CA ASN A 681 38.75 -14.14 -10.12
C ASN A 681 37.25 -14.14 -9.74
N SER A 682 36.84 -13.15 -8.94
CA SER A 682 35.53 -13.09 -8.29
C SER A 682 35.12 -11.65 -7.97
N ASP A 683 33.82 -11.44 -7.73
CA ASP A 683 33.33 -10.17 -7.23
C ASP A 683 33.70 -10.00 -5.74
N LEU A 684 34.29 -8.85 -5.41
CA LEU A 684 34.70 -8.51 -4.04
C LEU A 684 34.08 -7.17 -3.62
N ALA A 685 33.78 -7.05 -2.33
CA ALA A 685 33.24 -5.84 -1.73
C ALA A 685 34.29 -4.72 -1.59
N ALA A 686 33.84 -3.46 -1.54
CA ALA A 686 34.68 -2.35 -1.12
C ALA A 686 35.30 -2.61 0.27
N GLY A 687 36.60 -2.38 0.41
CA GLY A 687 37.36 -2.77 1.59
C GLY A 687 38.83 -3.06 1.28
N THR A 688 39.53 -3.53 2.30
CA THR A 688 40.92 -4.00 2.21
C THR A 688 40.93 -5.52 2.16
N HIS A 689 41.71 -6.08 1.24
CA HIS A 689 41.77 -7.52 0.98
C HIS A 689 43.21 -8.02 1.02
N ASN A 690 43.39 -9.29 1.41
CA ASN A 690 44.67 -9.98 1.38
C ASN A 690 44.49 -11.34 0.72
N VAL A 691 45.32 -11.67 -0.26
CA VAL A 691 45.41 -13.02 -0.83
C VAL A 691 46.82 -13.57 -0.58
N GLU A 692 46.91 -14.85 -0.21
CA GLU A 692 48.18 -15.52 0.04
C GLU A 692 48.62 -16.29 -1.21
N TRP A 693 49.92 -16.23 -1.55
CA TRP A 693 50.52 -17.01 -2.62
C TRP A 693 51.61 -17.92 -2.05
N THR A 694 51.59 -19.20 -2.43
CA THR A 694 52.54 -20.22 -1.95
C THR A 694 53.25 -20.88 -3.14
N ALA A 695 54.41 -20.35 -3.50
CA ALA A 695 55.16 -20.66 -4.71
C ALA A 695 56.03 -21.95 -4.61
N LYS A 696 55.51 -23.01 -3.98
CA LYS A 696 56.26 -24.25 -3.66
C LYS A 696 56.94 -24.87 -4.89
N ASN A 697 56.25 -24.94 -6.02
CA ASN A 697 56.72 -25.59 -7.24
C ASN A 697 57.40 -24.63 -8.24
N MET A 698 57.68 -23.39 -7.82
CA MET A 698 58.26 -22.34 -8.67
C MET A 698 59.78 -22.23 -8.48
N ALA A 699 60.50 -21.76 -9.50
CA ALA A 699 61.95 -21.53 -9.43
C ALA A 699 62.27 -20.19 -8.74
N SER A 700 63.40 -20.09 -8.05
CA SER A 700 63.85 -18.80 -7.49
C SER A 700 64.02 -17.77 -8.61
N GLY A 701 63.54 -16.55 -8.39
CA GLY A 701 63.52 -15.53 -9.43
C GLY A 701 62.47 -14.44 -9.23
N ILE A 702 62.39 -13.54 -10.22
CA ILE A 702 61.44 -12.43 -10.23
C ILE A 702 60.11 -12.91 -10.80
N TYR A 703 59.03 -12.59 -10.09
CA TYR A 703 57.65 -12.75 -10.53
C TYR A 703 56.95 -11.39 -10.49
N LEU A 704 55.92 -11.25 -11.33
CA LEU A 704 55.03 -10.08 -11.34
C LEU A 704 53.65 -10.50 -10.87
N TYR A 705 52.93 -9.61 -10.21
CA TYR A 705 51.51 -9.82 -9.89
C TYR A 705 50.68 -8.61 -10.33
N ARG A 706 49.59 -8.88 -11.03
CA ARG A 706 48.65 -7.88 -11.57
C ARG A 706 47.32 -7.98 -10.85
N ILE A 707 46.78 -6.85 -10.43
CA ILE A 707 45.35 -6.71 -10.15
C ILE A 707 44.66 -6.06 -11.34
N GLN A 708 43.44 -6.51 -11.65
CA GLN A 708 42.52 -5.88 -12.60
C GLN A 708 41.12 -5.84 -11.98
N THR A 709 40.51 -4.65 -11.93
CA THR A 709 39.14 -4.45 -11.46
C THR A 709 38.53 -3.20 -12.09
N GLY A 710 37.42 -3.34 -12.82
CA GLY A 710 36.88 -2.27 -13.66
C GLY A 710 37.96 -1.67 -14.58
N ASN A 711 38.16 -0.35 -14.47
CA ASN A 711 39.21 0.37 -15.21
C ASN A 711 40.58 0.44 -14.49
N PHE A 712 40.70 -0.12 -13.29
CA PHE A 712 41.96 -0.12 -12.53
C PHE A 712 42.80 -1.36 -12.86
N VAL A 713 44.03 -1.13 -13.34
CA VAL A 713 45.05 -2.15 -13.53
C VAL A 713 46.34 -1.68 -12.87
N LYS A 714 46.94 -2.51 -12.02
CA LYS A 714 48.25 -2.24 -11.42
C LYS A 714 49.08 -3.53 -11.34
N VAL A 715 50.38 -3.40 -11.59
CA VAL A 715 51.36 -4.49 -11.53
C VAL A 715 52.46 -4.13 -10.53
N ASN A 716 52.82 -5.07 -9.66
CA ASN A 716 53.97 -4.98 -8.76
C ASN A 716 54.89 -6.20 -8.97
N LYS A 717 56.12 -6.15 -8.46
CA LYS A 717 57.14 -7.20 -8.58
C LYS A 717 57.49 -7.85 -7.24
N MET A 718 57.77 -9.14 -7.26
CA MET A 718 58.17 -9.94 -6.09
C MET A 718 59.35 -10.86 -6.39
N LEU A 719 60.21 -11.10 -5.40
CA LEU A 719 61.39 -11.95 -5.52
C LEU A 719 61.21 -13.23 -4.68
N LEU A 720 61.12 -14.38 -5.35
CA LEU A 720 61.17 -15.69 -4.70
C LEU A 720 62.64 -16.08 -4.50
N VAL A 721 63.02 -16.33 -3.25
CA VAL A 721 64.30 -16.93 -2.88
C VAL A 721 63.99 -18.29 -2.26
N LYS A 722 64.75 -19.33 -2.60
CA LYS A 722 64.64 -20.66 -1.98
C LYS A 722 65.87 -20.95 -1.16
#